data_AF-A0A1Y5ZDN5-F1
#
_entry.id   AF-A0A1Y5ZDN5-F1
#
_cell.length_a   1.000
_cell.length_b   1.000
_cell.length_c   1.000
_cell.angle_alpha   90.00
_cell.angle_beta   90.00
_cell.angle_gamma   90.00
#
_symmetry.space_group_name_H-M   'P 1'
#
loop_
_entity.id
_entity.type
_entity.pdbx_description
1 polymer ?
#
loop_
_entity_poly.entity_id
_entity_poly.type
_entity_poly.pdbx_seq_one_letter_code
_entity_poly.pdbx_strand_id
1 'polypeptide(L)'
;MNRYLKIVVAMCLMIFTFISTLQPLAVQAATKLADGEYSIGFQVIKDTSDEISKMNDYVISPATLKVKDGKQKVSFTLKNSEWITKFTTEKAGQFVDVNVLGEDKEKNTRVVEFDVVDVANLLNGKVKVDIDAMDYHHVFDVRIKFDSSSITLIKAEKPNEKEDPANKPDPNEKPDPSQKPDQKPDSDQQPNSNTINDGNYSIPFKVLKDKTDEESRMKDKLISPAVLKVENGKKKATVTLTDNASIKNFQTEKDGSFVDAKVISENKEKNTRVVEFEVDNLSKKLNTKVFIEVASQNYKQTHELQLQFNQEKLESIKDEEKQPEVEKPTIETIKDGDYSIPFKVLKDKTDEESRMKENVISPAVLKVENGKKKAVVTLKDNASIKNFQTEKDGSFVDAKVVSEDKEKNTRVVEFEVDNLSKKLNTKVFIEVASRNYKQTHELQLQFNQEKLEPIKNEEKQPEVEKPDADTMKDGEYSINFKALKDQSEEISMMNTYTKSPGVLKVKDGKKYVSFTLTNSAWITKFEFEKNGSFVDASVLSEDKKADTRVVEVAVDDLSKKLNAKVKVDIDSMNYHHFYDIQFAFDKGSIKPLDNQGGNDNQGGNDNQGGNDNQGGNNNQDNNTTIDPKALKDGDYSIGFKVLKDKTEEISIMNTYTKSPAVLKVKDGKKYVSFTLTNSAWITKFDFEKNGSFVNAKVLSENKEQNTKVVELEVDDLSKKLNAKVKVDIDAMNYHHFYDVQFVFDENSIKALGNQGGNDNQGGNDNQGGNDNQGGNNNQGGNNNQGGNDNQGGNNNQGGNNKPKVIVDPKNLVDGEYDIPFKVLKDKTNELSKMHDYTVHPAKLIVKDGKKYIEMTLKNSAWITKFQTEKNGLFADAKLVSEDKNANTRVVQFEVSDLFAKLNAKVKVDINEMNYHHFYDVQIQFDTNNIGALGTIKEDPKKDPKNDSNNPVITPQVDNVIKVENPDFNRNADDKKKKEDQKNDPKKEKNSKTADTAQLGLYMVLLLGSLALLVRKYRAGRL
;
A
#
# COMPACT_ATOMS: atom_id res chain seq x y z
N MET A 1 -17.99 -79.13 40.27
CA MET A 1 -17.29 -77.99 39.65
C MET A 1 -15.88 -77.88 40.21
N ASN A 2 -14.86 -77.75 39.35
CA ASN A 2 -13.45 -77.97 39.71
C ASN A 2 -12.74 -76.71 40.21
N ARG A 3 -11.49 -76.86 40.71
CA ARG A 3 -10.62 -75.76 41.19
C ARG A 3 -10.52 -74.59 40.18
N TYR A 4 -10.53 -74.87 38.88
CA TYR A 4 -10.58 -73.86 37.82
C TYR A 4 -11.73 -72.85 37.98
N LEU A 5 -12.93 -73.27 38.42
CA LEU A 5 -14.03 -72.34 38.63
C LEU A 5 -13.74 -71.36 39.77
N LYS A 6 -13.07 -71.80 40.85
CA LYS A 6 -12.67 -70.90 41.93
C LYS A 6 -11.60 -69.89 41.49
N ILE A 7 -10.73 -70.27 40.55
CA ILE A 7 -9.73 -69.39 39.95
C ILE A 7 -10.38 -68.38 39.00
N VAL A 8 -11.32 -68.81 38.16
CA VAL A 8 -12.09 -67.90 37.28
C VAL A 8 -12.93 -66.91 38.09
N VAL A 9 -13.64 -67.38 39.14
CA VAL A 9 -14.41 -66.49 40.04
C VAL A 9 -13.49 -65.50 40.79
N ALA A 10 -12.27 -65.91 41.18
CA ALA A 10 -11.29 -65.00 41.78
C ALA A 10 -10.75 -63.96 40.78
N MET A 11 -10.51 -64.33 39.52
CA MET A 11 -10.11 -63.37 38.48
C MET A 11 -11.25 -62.38 38.15
N CYS A 12 -12.49 -62.84 38.08
CA CYS A 12 -13.63 -61.94 37.89
C CYS A 12 -13.82 -60.95 39.06
N LEU A 13 -13.51 -61.37 40.30
CA LEU A 13 -13.58 -60.49 41.48
C LEU A 13 -12.43 -59.48 41.55
N MET A 14 -11.24 -59.78 41.02
CA MET A 14 -10.13 -58.82 40.94
C MET A 14 -10.22 -57.84 39.75
N ILE A 15 -11.22 -57.99 38.88
CA ILE A 15 -11.59 -56.97 37.88
C ILE A 15 -12.67 -56.02 38.43
N PHE A 16 -13.33 -56.38 39.54
CA PHE A 16 -14.46 -55.65 40.12
C PHE A 16 -14.13 -54.77 41.34
N THR A 17 -12.86 -54.50 41.61
CA THR A 17 -12.40 -53.63 42.72
C THR A 17 -11.52 -52.44 42.28
N PHE A 18 -11.74 -51.93 41.06
CA PHE A 18 -11.34 -50.56 40.69
C PHE A 18 -12.57 -49.69 40.40
N ILE A 19 -13.03 -49.01 41.45
CA ILE A 19 -13.69 -47.67 41.46
C ILE A 19 -14.38 -47.31 40.13
N SER A 20 -15.62 -47.74 39.86
CA SER A 20 -16.86 -47.39 40.57
C SER A 20 -17.17 -45.88 40.67
N THR A 21 -16.62 -45.05 39.78
CA THR A 21 -17.10 -43.66 39.55
C THR A 21 -17.40 -43.34 38.08
N LEU A 22 -17.84 -44.33 37.28
CA LEU A 22 -18.69 -44.02 36.13
C LEU A 22 -20.11 -43.76 36.64
N GLN A 23 -20.34 -42.52 37.09
CA GLN A 23 -21.67 -41.94 36.95
C GLN A 23 -22.02 -41.96 35.46
N PRO A 24 -23.28 -42.17 35.05
CA PRO A 24 -23.67 -41.78 33.71
C PRO A 24 -23.34 -40.29 33.55
N LEU A 25 -22.80 -39.87 32.39
CA LEU A 25 -22.79 -38.45 32.08
C LEU A 25 -24.24 -38.01 32.11
N ALA A 26 -24.60 -37.20 33.10
CA ALA A 26 -25.89 -36.54 33.11
C ALA A 26 -25.98 -35.75 31.81
N VAL A 27 -27.01 -36.04 31.00
CA VAL A 27 -27.31 -35.26 29.79
C VAL A 27 -27.33 -33.81 30.23
N GLN A 28 -26.34 -33.04 29.76
CA GLN A 28 -26.02 -31.75 30.34
C GLN A 28 -27.21 -30.83 30.10
N ALA A 29 -28.02 -30.64 31.15
CA ALA A 29 -29.31 -29.99 31.03
C ALA A 29 -29.08 -28.58 30.50
N ALA A 30 -29.56 -28.32 29.27
CA ALA A 30 -29.33 -27.07 28.58
C ALA A 30 -29.71 -25.92 29.52
N THR A 31 -28.73 -25.06 29.84
CA THR A 31 -28.87 -23.99 30.83
C THR A 31 -29.93 -23.01 30.37
N LYS A 32 -31.16 -23.25 30.82
CA LYS A 32 -32.35 -22.53 30.38
C LYS A 32 -32.17 -21.05 30.71
N LEU A 33 -32.06 -20.24 29.67
CA LEU A 33 -31.92 -18.78 29.80
C LEU A 33 -33.07 -18.23 30.66
N ALA A 34 -32.73 -17.27 31.51
CA ALA A 34 -33.72 -16.54 32.30
C ALA A 34 -34.50 -15.58 31.40
N ASP A 35 -35.65 -15.11 31.87
CA ASP A 35 -36.47 -14.18 31.09
C ASP A 35 -35.81 -12.80 30.99
N GLY A 36 -35.74 -12.28 29.76
CA GLY A 36 -34.98 -11.07 29.43
C GLY A 36 -34.66 -10.93 27.94
N GLU A 37 -33.98 -9.84 27.62
CA GLU A 37 -33.48 -9.51 26.28
C GLU A 37 -31.96 -9.67 26.26
N TYR A 38 -31.45 -10.35 25.24
CA TYR A 38 -30.06 -10.76 25.04
C TYR A 38 -29.59 -10.39 23.64
N SER A 39 -28.29 -10.22 23.45
CA SER A 39 -27.64 -10.18 22.13
C SER A 39 -27.08 -11.56 21.81
N ILE A 40 -27.22 -12.02 20.57
CA ILE A 40 -26.69 -13.30 20.08
C ILE A 40 -26.12 -13.15 18.66
N GLY A 41 -24.88 -13.56 18.47
CA GLY A 41 -24.25 -13.69 17.16
C GLY A 41 -24.89 -14.79 16.31
N PHE A 42 -24.95 -14.59 15.00
CA PHE A 42 -25.42 -15.60 14.06
C PHE A 42 -24.79 -15.45 12.67
N GLN A 43 -24.86 -16.54 11.91
CA GLN A 43 -24.52 -16.61 10.49
C GLN A 43 -25.68 -17.26 9.71
N VAL A 44 -25.81 -16.92 8.42
CA VAL A 44 -26.71 -17.62 7.50
C VAL A 44 -25.87 -18.52 6.59
N ILE A 45 -26.16 -19.82 6.59
CA ILE A 45 -25.47 -20.87 5.83
C ILE A 45 -26.39 -21.49 4.77
N LYS A 46 -25.82 -22.30 3.87
CA LYS A 46 -26.57 -23.01 2.81
C LYS A 46 -27.48 -24.10 3.39
N ASP A 47 -28.43 -24.60 2.59
CA ASP A 47 -29.40 -25.63 2.97
C ASP A 47 -28.77 -26.99 3.31
N THR A 48 -27.74 -27.37 2.55
CA THR A 48 -27.15 -28.72 2.51
C THR A 48 -25.67 -28.76 2.93
N SER A 49 -25.02 -27.61 3.11
CA SER A 49 -23.66 -27.50 3.63
C SER A 49 -23.52 -26.38 4.66
N ASP A 50 -22.49 -26.48 5.51
CA ASP A 50 -22.19 -25.50 6.57
C ASP A 50 -21.41 -24.27 6.06
N GLU A 51 -21.33 -24.10 4.74
CA GLU A 51 -20.79 -22.91 4.09
C GLU A 51 -21.72 -21.71 4.25
N ILE A 52 -21.13 -20.51 4.38
CA ILE A 52 -21.85 -19.25 4.45
C ILE A 52 -22.67 -19.02 3.16
N SER A 53 -23.96 -18.71 3.34
CA SER A 53 -24.88 -18.38 2.26
C SER A 53 -24.68 -16.94 1.80
N LYS A 54 -24.97 -16.65 0.52
CA LYS A 54 -25.06 -15.28 0.01
C LYS A 54 -26.08 -14.42 0.76
N MET A 55 -27.07 -15.04 1.40
CA MET A 55 -28.01 -14.36 2.30
C MET A 55 -27.33 -13.71 3.52
N ASN A 56 -26.16 -14.20 3.95
CA ASN A 56 -25.40 -13.61 5.04
C ASN A 56 -24.91 -12.18 4.73
N ASP A 57 -24.70 -11.86 3.44
CA ASP A 57 -24.34 -10.52 3.01
C ASP A 57 -25.50 -9.51 3.23
N TYR A 58 -26.74 -9.99 3.40
CA TYR A 58 -27.97 -9.20 3.51
C TYR A 58 -28.58 -9.14 4.92
N VAL A 59 -27.95 -9.74 5.94
CA VAL A 59 -28.35 -9.60 7.35
C VAL A 59 -27.44 -8.62 8.10
N ILE A 60 -27.84 -8.25 9.32
CA ILE A 60 -27.00 -7.58 10.32
C ILE A 60 -26.96 -8.45 11.57
N SER A 61 -25.76 -8.69 12.09
CA SER A 61 -25.45 -9.56 13.23
C SER A 61 -24.62 -8.73 14.23
N PRO A 62 -24.81 -8.84 15.56
CA PRO A 62 -25.67 -9.81 16.26
C PRO A 62 -27.17 -9.51 16.14
N ALA A 63 -27.98 -10.52 16.43
CA ALA A 63 -29.43 -10.44 16.61
C ALA A 63 -29.79 -10.13 18.07
N THR A 64 -31.03 -9.69 18.30
CA THR A 64 -31.64 -9.65 19.63
C THR A 64 -32.43 -10.94 19.88
N LEU A 65 -32.08 -11.65 20.95
CA LEU A 65 -32.79 -12.83 21.47
C LEU A 65 -33.63 -12.40 22.67
N LYS A 66 -34.96 -12.56 22.59
CA LYS A 66 -35.87 -12.36 23.72
C LYS A 66 -36.30 -13.71 24.27
N VAL A 67 -36.19 -13.87 25.59
CA VAL A 67 -36.61 -15.06 26.33
C VAL A 67 -37.75 -14.64 27.26
N LYS A 68 -38.90 -15.31 27.18
CA LYS A 68 -40.06 -15.07 28.06
C LYS A 68 -40.87 -16.33 28.28
N ASP A 69 -41.17 -16.67 29.54
CA ASP A 69 -41.71 -17.97 29.96
C ASP A 69 -40.87 -19.16 29.42
N GLY A 70 -39.58 -18.93 29.14
CA GLY A 70 -38.71 -19.86 28.43
C GLY A 70 -39.00 -20.09 26.93
N LYS A 71 -39.89 -19.30 26.30
CA LYS A 71 -40.03 -19.22 24.84
C LYS A 71 -38.97 -18.27 24.29
N GLN A 72 -38.39 -18.61 23.15
CA GLN A 72 -37.33 -17.81 22.52
C GLN A 72 -37.85 -17.14 21.24
N LYS A 73 -37.54 -15.85 21.08
CA LYS A 73 -37.77 -15.07 19.87
C LYS A 73 -36.47 -14.41 19.43
N VAL A 74 -36.16 -14.47 18.15
CA VAL A 74 -34.99 -13.81 17.58
C VAL A 74 -35.45 -12.71 16.64
N SER A 75 -34.78 -11.55 16.69
CA SER A 75 -34.97 -10.47 15.75
C SER A 75 -33.66 -9.85 15.25
N PHE A 76 -33.60 -9.52 13.96
CA PHE A 76 -32.44 -8.89 13.32
C PHE A 76 -32.86 -8.01 12.13
N THR A 77 -31.93 -7.24 11.59
CA THR A 77 -32.17 -6.38 10.42
C THR A 77 -31.81 -7.09 9.11
N LEU A 78 -32.74 -7.10 8.16
CA LEU A 78 -32.53 -7.40 6.75
C LEU A 78 -32.17 -6.12 5.96
N LYS A 79 -31.30 -6.26 4.97
CA LYS A 79 -30.89 -5.22 4.01
C LYS A 79 -31.41 -5.57 2.61
N ASN A 80 -31.58 -4.58 1.75
CA ASN A 80 -32.19 -4.71 0.42
C ASN A 80 -33.62 -5.30 0.51
N SER A 81 -34.44 -4.71 1.38
CA SER A 81 -35.82 -5.12 1.66
C SER A 81 -36.71 -5.19 0.43
N GLU A 82 -36.52 -4.28 -0.52
CA GLU A 82 -37.22 -4.26 -1.82
C GLU A 82 -36.94 -5.52 -2.66
N TRP A 83 -35.69 -6.02 -2.64
CA TRP A 83 -35.32 -7.24 -3.38
C TRP A 83 -35.75 -8.49 -2.62
N ILE A 84 -35.62 -8.49 -1.30
CA ILE A 84 -35.97 -9.62 -0.44
C ILE A 84 -37.47 -9.57 -0.13
N THR A 85 -38.31 -9.89 -1.11
CA THR A 85 -39.77 -9.78 -1.01
C THR A 85 -40.39 -10.75 -0.01
N LYS A 86 -39.73 -11.88 0.29
CA LYS A 86 -40.22 -12.86 1.27
C LYS A 86 -39.10 -13.50 2.07
N PHE A 87 -39.31 -13.68 3.37
CA PHE A 87 -38.42 -14.45 4.25
C PHE A 87 -39.24 -15.28 5.22
N THR A 88 -39.00 -16.58 5.26
CA THR A 88 -39.70 -17.54 6.12
C THR A 88 -38.70 -18.35 6.94
N THR A 89 -39.15 -18.79 8.12
CA THR A 89 -38.39 -19.70 9.01
C THR A 89 -39.22 -20.94 9.32
N GLU A 90 -38.57 -22.07 9.51
CA GLU A 90 -39.26 -23.32 9.86
C GLU A 90 -39.78 -23.27 11.31
N LYS A 91 -41.07 -23.57 11.48
CA LYS A 91 -41.73 -23.73 12.76
C LYS A 91 -42.57 -25.00 12.73
N ALA A 92 -42.20 -26.00 13.54
CA ALA A 92 -42.87 -27.31 13.63
C ALA A 92 -43.10 -28.01 12.27
N GLY A 93 -42.07 -28.08 11.41
CA GLY A 93 -42.14 -28.76 10.12
C GLY A 93 -42.75 -27.95 8.97
N GLN A 94 -43.08 -26.67 9.19
CA GLN A 94 -43.66 -25.79 8.18
C GLN A 94 -42.93 -24.45 8.10
N PHE A 95 -42.74 -23.90 6.90
CA PHE A 95 -42.16 -22.58 6.70
C PHE A 95 -43.21 -21.50 6.93
N VAL A 96 -43.01 -20.67 7.96
CA VAL A 96 -43.90 -19.58 8.35
C VAL A 96 -43.22 -18.24 8.06
N ASP A 97 -44.00 -17.26 7.59
CA ASP A 97 -43.53 -15.90 7.38
C ASP A 97 -43.07 -15.24 8.68
N VAL A 98 -41.92 -14.55 8.61
CA VAL A 98 -41.41 -13.78 9.75
C VAL A 98 -42.28 -12.54 10.00
N ASN A 99 -42.40 -12.15 11.27
CA ASN A 99 -43.01 -10.87 11.63
C ASN A 99 -42.07 -9.71 11.24
N VAL A 100 -42.62 -8.54 10.88
CA VAL A 100 -41.83 -7.33 10.61
C VAL A 100 -42.08 -6.34 11.75
N LEU A 101 -41.04 -6.00 12.51
CA LEU A 101 -41.12 -5.06 13.63
C LEU A 101 -40.98 -3.59 13.20
N GLY A 102 -40.42 -3.34 12.01
CA GLY A 102 -40.27 -2.01 11.44
C GLY A 102 -39.50 -2.03 10.12
N GLU A 103 -39.68 -1.00 9.30
CA GLU A 103 -39.06 -0.85 7.98
C GLU A 103 -38.53 0.57 7.79
N ASP A 104 -37.31 0.70 7.28
CA ASP A 104 -36.63 1.93 6.90
C ASP A 104 -36.45 1.94 5.38
N LYS A 105 -37.33 2.68 4.70
CA LYS A 105 -37.38 2.74 3.23
C LYS A 105 -36.25 3.57 2.64
N GLU A 106 -35.69 4.53 3.38
CA GLU A 106 -34.56 5.34 2.90
C GLU A 106 -33.26 4.52 2.87
N LYS A 107 -33.07 3.62 3.85
CA LYS A 107 -31.93 2.70 3.91
C LYS A 107 -32.19 1.35 3.24
N ASN A 108 -33.41 1.11 2.77
CA ASN A 108 -33.86 -0.17 2.19
C ASN A 108 -33.66 -1.36 3.16
N THR A 109 -33.97 -1.17 4.45
CA THR A 109 -33.80 -2.19 5.50
C THR A 109 -35.09 -2.43 6.29
N ARG A 110 -35.22 -3.60 6.92
CA ARG A 110 -36.33 -3.91 7.83
C ARG A 110 -35.92 -4.84 8.96
N VAL A 111 -36.50 -4.66 10.14
CA VAL A 111 -36.29 -5.54 11.30
C VAL A 111 -37.34 -6.65 11.26
N VAL A 112 -36.88 -7.89 11.26
CA VAL A 112 -37.72 -9.10 11.29
C VAL A 112 -37.64 -9.79 12.65
N GLU A 113 -38.72 -10.49 13.05
CA GLU A 113 -38.80 -11.29 14.27
C GLU A 113 -39.47 -12.64 13.98
N PHE A 114 -38.94 -13.71 14.58
CA PHE A 114 -39.52 -15.06 14.50
C PHE A 114 -39.27 -15.84 15.79
N ASP A 115 -40.11 -16.84 16.04
CA ASP A 115 -39.95 -17.76 17.17
C ASP A 115 -38.83 -18.78 16.87
N VAL A 116 -38.04 -19.13 17.88
CA VAL A 116 -37.00 -20.17 17.81
C VAL A 116 -37.29 -21.20 18.91
N VAL A 117 -37.13 -22.49 18.60
CA VAL A 117 -37.33 -23.56 19.60
C VAL A 117 -36.14 -23.64 20.54
N ASP A 118 -34.92 -23.62 19.98
CA ASP A 118 -33.66 -23.65 20.70
C ASP A 118 -32.54 -23.09 19.80
N VAL A 119 -31.86 -22.03 20.24
CA VAL A 119 -30.72 -21.43 19.51
C VAL A 119 -29.48 -22.33 19.42
N ALA A 120 -29.39 -23.44 20.17
CA ALA A 120 -28.32 -24.42 19.95
C ALA A 120 -28.47 -25.20 18.62
N ASN A 121 -29.65 -25.17 17.99
CA ASN A 121 -29.95 -25.91 16.76
C ASN A 121 -29.92 -25.00 15.52
N LEU A 122 -29.69 -25.62 14.35
CA LEU A 122 -29.85 -24.94 13.06
C LEU A 122 -31.33 -24.71 12.76
N LEU A 123 -31.68 -23.47 12.41
CA LEU A 123 -33.04 -23.10 12.01
C LEU A 123 -33.12 -22.98 10.49
N ASN A 124 -33.87 -23.86 9.83
CA ASN A 124 -34.09 -23.78 8.39
C ASN A 124 -34.96 -22.56 8.03
N GLY A 125 -34.76 -21.98 6.85
CA GLY A 125 -35.55 -20.88 6.33
C GLY A 125 -35.55 -20.84 4.79
N LYS A 126 -36.44 -20.02 4.22
CA LYS A 126 -36.46 -19.75 2.77
C LYS A 126 -36.49 -18.26 2.53
N VAL A 127 -35.77 -17.81 1.51
CA VAL A 127 -35.76 -16.41 1.07
C VAL A 127 -36.21 -16.32 -0.38
N LYS A 128 -37.18 -15.45 -0.68
CA LYS A 128 -37.53 -15.06 -2.05
C LYS A 128 -36.83 -13.75 -2.38
N VAL A 129 -36.16 -13.73 -3.53
CA VAL A 129 -35.53 -12.56 -4.10
C VAL A 129 -36.19 -12.27 -5.44
N ASP A 130 -36.77 -11.08 -5.57
CA ASP A 130 -37.36 -10.56 -6.80
C ASP A 130 -36.62 -9.27 -7.20
N ILE A 131 -36.18 -9.18 -8.46
CA ILE A 131 -35.61 -7.97 -9.02
C ILE A 131 -36.18 -7.78 -10.44
N ASP A 132 -37.36 -7.15 -10.51
CA ASP A 132 -38.15 -6.94 -11.72
C ASP A 132 -37.33 -6.34 -12.88
N ALA A 133 -36.40 -5.44 -12.57
CA ALA A 133 -35.52 -4.79 -13.54
C ALA A 133 -34.55 -5.76 -14.27
N MET A 134 -34.48 -7.02 -13.85
CA MET A 134 -33.63 -8.08 -14.44
C MET A 134 -34.37 -9.42 -14.64
N ASP A 135 -35.71 -9.46 -14.50
CA ASP A 135 -36.53 -10.69 -14.56
C ASP A 135 -36.03 -11.80 -13.60
N TYR A 136 -35.49 -11.40 -12.45
CA TYR A 136 -34.81 -12.29 -11.51
C TYR A 136 -35.76 -12.66 -10.36
N HIS A 137 -36.37 -13.85 -10.43
CA HIS A 137 -37.42 -14.29 -9.51
C HIS A 137 -37.10 -15.67 -8.93
N HIS A 138 -36.40 -15.70 -7.79
CA HIS A 138 -35.86 -16.95 -7.22
C HIS A 138 -36.23 -17.14 -5.74
N VAL A 139 -36.38 -18.41 -5.33
CA VAL A 139 -36.49 -18.82 -3.93
C VAL A 139 -35.27 -19.67 -3.59
N PHE A 140 -34.62 -19.36 -2.47
CA PHE A 140 -33.45 -20.08 -1.97
C PHE A 140 -33.71 -20.64 -0.57
N ASP A 141 -33.24 -21.85 -0.34
CA ASP A 141 -33.26 -22.51 0.95
C ASP A 141 -31.97 -22.16 1.71
N VAL A 142 -32.10 -21.85 2.99
CA VAL A 142 -31.00 -21.40 3.86
C VAL A 142 -31.17 -21.97 5.26
N ARG A 143 -30.11 -21.95 6.07
CA ARG A 143 -30.19 -22.26 7.50
C ARG A 143 -29.54 -21.15 8.29
N ILE A 144 -30.06 -20.85 9.48
CA ILE A 144 -29.50 -19.89 10.42
C ILE A 144 -28.75 -20.68 11.49
N LYS A 145 -27.48 -20.32 11.70
CA LYS A 145 -26.60 -20.89 12.72
C LYS A 145 -26.32 -19.82 13.76
N PHE A 146 -26.91 -19.97 14.93
CA PHE A 146 -26.66 -19.09 16.07
C PHE A 146 -25.39 -19.51 16.80
N ASP A 147 -24.66 -18.53 17.33
CA ASP A 147 -23.54 -18.76 18.22
C ASP A 147 -24.02 -18.63 19.68
N SER A 148 -24.42 -19.76 20.27
CA SER A 148 -24.85 -19.81 21.67
C SER A 148 -23.77 -19.42 22.68
N SER A 149 -22.48 -19.36 22.30
CA SER A 149 -21.39 -18.89 23.17
C SER A 149 -21.30 -17.36 23.23
N SER A 150 -21.86 -16.67 22.25
CA SER A 150 -21.88 -15.20 22.17
C SER A 150 -23.02 -14.52 22.95
N ILE A 151 -23.86 -15.30 23.64
CA ILE A 151 -25.07 -14.80 24.32
C ILE A 151 -24.70 -13.85 25.46
N THR A 152 -25.13 -12.60 25.35
CA THR A 152 -24.87 -11.54 26.33
C THR A 152 -26.16 -10.85 26.75
N LEU A 153 -26.36 -10.65 28.06
CA LEU A 153 -27.60 -10.07 28.61
C LEU A 153 -27.65 -8.56 28.34
N ILE A 154 -28.67 -8.10 27.62
CA ILE A 154 -28.96 -6.67 27.43
C ILE A 154 -29.80 -6.14 28.60
N LYS A 155 -30.81 -6.92 29.02
CA LYS A 155 -31.81 -6.50 30.02
C LYS A 155 -32.53 -7.70 30.61
N ALA A 156 -32.38 -7.95 31.91
CA ALA A 156 -33.23 -8.91 32.62
C ALA A 156 -34.67 -8.37 32.74
N GLU A 157 -35.67 -9.23 32.60
CA GLU A 157 -37.04 -8.88 32.95
C GLU A 157 -37.24 -9.13 34.46
N LYS A 158 -37.60 -8.10 35.23
CA LYS A 158 -37.97 -8.31 36.64
C LYS A 158 -39.29 -9.07 36.68
N PRO A 159 -39.48 -10.03 37.61
CA PRO A 159 -40.78 -10.65 37.82
C PRO A 159 -41.79 -9.58 38.25
N ASN A 160 -42.94 -9.51 37.57
CA ASN A 160 -44.05 -8.69 38.02
C ASN A 160 -44.62 -9.28 39.31
N GLU A 161 -44.43 -8.58 40.43
CA GLU A 161 -45.36 -8.72 41.56
C GLU A 161 -46.76 -8.29 41.10
N LYS A 162 -47.79 -8.97 41.61
CA LYS A 162 -49.18 -8.62 41.32
C LYS A 162 -49.56 -7.41 42.15
N GLU A 163 -50.20 -6.42 41.53
CA GLU A 163 -50.77 -5.28 42.24
C GLU A 163 -51.86 -5.74 43.22
N ASP A 164 -51.75 -5.32 44.47
CA ASP A 164 -52.83 -5.31 45.47
C ASP A 164 -53.36 -3.85 45.53
N PRO A 165 -54.64 -3.58 45.18
CA PRO A 165 -55.09 -2.23 44.83
C PRO A 165 -55.38 -1.34 46.05
N ALA A 166 -54.32 -0.92 46.77
CA ALA A 166 -54.45 -0.20 48.04
C ALA A 166 -53.44 0.96 48.26
N ASN A 167 -53.17 1.80 47.26
CA ASN A 167 -52.82 3.22 47.54
C ASN A 167 -52.92 4.18 46.35
N LYS A 168 -53.52 5.36 46.59
CA LYS A 168 -53.44 6.55 45.75
C LYS A 168 -53.06 7.75 46.64
N PRO A 169 -52.00 8.50 46.33
CA PRO A 169 -51.79 9.84 46.89
C PRO A 169 -52.79 10.84 46.29
N ASP A 170 -53.26 11.79 47.10
CA ASP A 170 -54.15 12.89 46.71
C ASP A 170 -53.32 14.13 46.29
N PRO A 171 -53.51 14.73 45.09
CA PRO A 171 -52.69 15.83 44.61
C PRO A 171 -53.14 17.21 45.14
N ASN A 172 -52.95 17.49 46.43
CA ASN A 172 -53.05 18.86 46.98
C ASN A 172 -52.28 19.05 48.31
N GLU A 173 -51.06 19.59 48.24
CA GLU A 173 -50.61 20.64 49.17
C GLU A 173 -49.39 21.40 48.62
N LYS A 174 -49.11 22.59 49.18
CA LYS A 174 -48.15 23.55 48.62
C LYS A 174 -47.39 24.26 49.77
N PRO A 175 -46.05 24.22 49.82
CA PRO A 175 -45.28 24.78 50.92
C PRO A 175 -45.04 26.30 50.78
N ASP A 176 -44.97 26.98 51.93
CA ASP A 176 -44.46 28.35 52.11
C ASP A 176 -43.65 28.40 53.43
N PRO A 177 -42.57 29.19 53.58
CA PRO A 177 -41.51 28.91 54.55
C PRO A 177 -41.55 29.74 55.85
N SER A 178 -41.09 29.16 56.98
CA SER A 178 -40.73 29.91 58.19
C SER A 178 -39.70 29.20 59.10
N GLN A 179 -38.91 30.00 59.81
CA GLN A 179 -37.56 29.74 60.34
C GLN A 179 -37.38 28.70 61.47
N LYS A 180 -36.27 27.94 61.37
CA LYS A 180 -35.17 27.66 62.33
C LYS A 180 -35.37 27.81 63.87
N PRO A 181 -34.67 26.98 64.67
CA PRO A 181 -33.69 27.54 65.63
C PRO A 181 -32.31 26.81 65.70
N ASP A 182 -31.32 27.47 66.31
CA ASP A 182 -30.03 26.91 66.79
C ASP A 182 -30.20 26.38 68.26
N GLN A 183 -29.23 25.76 68.98
CA GLN A 183 -27.76 25.86 68.95
C GLN A 183 -27.03 24.66 69.64
N LYS A 184 -25.68 24.65 69.56
CA LYS A 184 -24.65 23.74 70.15
C LYS A 184 -24.63 23.72 71.71
N PRO A 185 -23.75 23.00 72.48
CA PRO A 185 -22.39 22.43 72.19
C PRO A 185 -22.17 20.96 72.74
N ASP A 186 -21.02 20.24 72.75
CA ASP A 186 -19.74 20.18 71.99
C ASP A 186 -19.02 18.79 72.16
N SER A 187 -17.77 18.65 71.64
CA SER A 187 -16.76 17.57 71.83
C SER A 187 -17.00 16.21 71.13
N ASP A 188 -16.00 15.57 70.48
CA ASP A 188 -14.57 15.90 70.30
C ASP A 188 -14.07 15.73 68.84
N GLN A 189 -12.81 16.13 68.61
CA GLN A 189 -12.14 16.38 67.31
C GLN A 189 -11.83 15.05 66.55
N GLN A 190 -11.61 15.00 65.23
CA GLN A 190 -10.64 15.72 64.40
C GLN A 190 -10.76 15.24 62.92
N PRO A 191 -10.33 15.96 61.85
CA PRO A 191 -10.13 17.40 61.65
C PRO A 191 -11.00 17.99 60.50
N ASN A 192 -10.99 19.31 60.34
CA ASN A 192 -11.30 19.92 59.04
C ASN A 192 -10.11 19.67 58.08
N SER A 193 -10.34 19.00 56.95
CA SER A 193 -9.33 18.88 55.88
C SER A 193 -9.92 19.19 54.50
N ASN A 194 -10.15 20.49 54.25
CA ASN A 194 -10.29 21.01 52.88
C ASN A 194 -8.94 21.54 52.33
N THR A 195 -7.91 21.55 53.19
CA THR A 195 -6.50 21.76 52.89
C THR A 195 -5.86 20.44 52.47
N ILE A 196 -6.11 20.05 51.23
CA ILE A 196 -5.18 19.18 50.50
C ILE A 196 -3.99 20.07 50.11
N ASN A 197 -2.77 19.54 50.17
CA ASN A 197 -1.58 20.27 49.74
C ASN A 197 -1.61 20.51 48.22
N ASP A 198 -0.85 21.48 47.74
CA ASP A 198 -0.66 21.66 46.30
C ASP A 198 0.06 20.45 45.69
N GLY A 199 -0.39 20.01 44.52
CA GLY A 199 0.05 18.76 43.88
C GLY A 199 -1.03 18.14 43.00
N ASN A 200 -0.70 17.00 42.39
CA ASN A 200 -1.64 16.22 41.59
C ASN A 200 -2.01 14.91 42.33
N TYR A 201 -3.25 14.45 42.17
CA TYR A 201 -3.81 13.30 42.89
C TYR A 201 -4.71 12.43 41.99
N SER A 202 -4.77 11.13 42.27
CA SER A 202 -5.88 10.25 41.88
C SER A 202 -7.05 10.46 42.84
N ILE A 203 -8.28 10.55 42.34
CA ILE A 203 -9.47 10.55 43.19
C ILE A 203 -10.61 9.69 42.60
N PRO A 204 -10.93 8.54 43.21
CA PRO A 204 -12.12 7.77 42.85
C PRO A 204 -13.39 8.56 43.09
N PHE A 205 -14.34 8.49 42.17
CA PHE A 205 -15.68 9.07 42.32
C PHE A 205 -16.79 8.12 41.86
N LYS A 206 -18.00 8.37 42.36
CA LYS A 206 -19.26 7.75 41.90
C LYS A 206 -20.08 8.74 41.09
N VAL A 207 -20.91 8.19 40.19
CA VAL A 207 -21.89 8.95 39.39
C VAL A 207 -23.28 8.52 39.85
N LEU A 208 -23.97 9.40 40.57
CA LEU A 208 -25.26 9.18 41.18
C LEU A 208 -26.38 9.86 40.37
N LYS A 209 -27.61 9.40 40.51
CA LYS A 209 -28.78 10.10 39.98
C LYS A 209 -28.99 11.41 40.76
N ASP A 210 -29.64 12.38 40.13
CA ASP A 210 -30.05 13.62 40.80
C ASP A 210 -30.84 13.32 42.09
N LYS A 211 -30.48 14.01 43.18
CA LYS A 211 -31.12 13.96 44.51
C LYS A 211 -31.22 12.57 45.17
N THR A 212 -30.47 11.54 44.73
CA THR A 212 -30.44 10.23 45.42
C THR A 212 -29.02 9.68 45.62
N ASP A 213 -28.91 8.52 46.27
CA ASP A 213 -27.67 7.73 46.42
C ASP A 213 -27.60 6.52 45.47
N GLU A 214 -28.53 6.41 44.52
CA GLU A 214 -28.50 5.38 43.50
C GLU A 214 -27.53 5.74 42.37
N GLU A 215 -26.76 4.78 41.87
CA GLU A 215 -25.88 5.01 40.72
C GLU A 215 -26.67 5.32 39.44
N SER A 216 -26.15 6.26 38.67
CA SER A 216 -26.67 6.64 37.35
C SER A 216 -26.10 5.74 36.26
N ARG A 217 -26.89 5.50 35.20
CA ARG A 217 -26.41 4.87 33.95
C ARG A 217 -25.28 5.66 33.27
N MET A 218 -25.07 6.92 33.67
CA MET A 218 -23.94 7.72 33.22
C MET A 218 -22.59 7.28 33.80
N LYS A 219 -22.54 6.38 34.79
CA LYS A 219 -21.26 5.87 35.33
C LYS A 219 -20.40 5.21 34.26
N ASP A 220 -21.02 4.48 33.32
CA ASP A 220 -20.32 3.79 32.22
C ASP A 220 -19.83 4.78 31.13
N LYS A 221 -20.15 6.06 31.29
CA LYS A 221 -19.77 7.18 30.41
C LYS A 221 -18.78 8.16 31.05
N LEU A 222 -18.44 7.99 32.33
CA LEU A 222 -17.47 8.82 33.06
C LEU A 222 -16.42 7.89 33.70
N ILE A 223 -15.18 7.90 33.19
CA ILE A 223 -14.11 7.05 33.71
C ILE A 223 -13.67 7.56 35.09
N SER A 224 -13.56 6.63 36.05
CA SER A 224 -13.14 6.84 37.43
C SER A 224 -11.94 5.93 37.72
N PRO A 225 -10.88 6.38 38.42
CA PRO A 225 -10.74 7.66 39.11
C PRO A 225 -10.57 8.88 38.19
N ALA A 226 -10.83 10.06 38.74
CA ALA A 226 -10.49 11.36 38.14
C ALA A 226 -9.06 11.78 38.51
N VAL A 227 -8.47 12.67 37.73
CA VAL A 227 -7.24 13.38 38.10
C VAL A 227 -7.62 14.68 38.79
N LEU A 228 -7.16 14.89 40.01
CA LEU A 228 -7.37 16.13 40.78
C LEU A 228 -6.06 16.92 40.84
N LYS A 229 -6.07 18.15 40.35
CA LYS A 229 -4.98 19.11 40.56
C LYS A 229 -5.34 20.11 41.65
N VAL A 230 -4.40 20.38 42.55
CA VAL A 230 -4.50 21.38 43.61
C VAL A 230 -3.39 22.42 43.43
N GLU A 231 -3.77 23.69 43.29
CA GLU A 231 -2.85 24.83 43.11
C GLU A 231 -3.34 26.03 43.93
N ASN A 232 -2.52 26.52 44.84
CA ASN A 232 -2.84 27.53 45.85
C ASN A 232 -4.18 27.23 46.55
N GLY A 233 -4.42 25.96 46.89
CA GLY A 233 -5.66 25.46 47.50
C GLY A 233 -6.90 25.40 46.58
N LYS A 234 -6.83 25.93 45.35
CA LYS A 234 -7.87 25.75 44.33
C LYS A 234 -7.80 24.32 43.79
N LYS A 235 -8.97 23.70 43.62
CA LYS A 235 -9.10 22.28 43.24
C LYS A 235 -9.75 22.17 41.86
N LYS A 236 -9.11 21.45 40.94
CA LYS A 236 -9.62 21.15 39.60
C LYS A 236 -9.66 19.65 39.39
N ALA A 237 -10.85 19.12 39.15
CA ALA A 237 -11.02 17.72 38.78
C ALA A 237 -11.07 17.60 37.26
N THR A 238 -10.45 16.55 36.74
CA THR A 238 -10.42 16.23 35.32
C THR A 238 -10.91 14.81 35.10
N VAL A 239 -11.93 14.66 34.24
CA VAL A 239 -12.66 13.40 34.01
C VAL A 239 -12.67 13.06 32.53
N THR A 240 -12.41 11.79 32.20
CA THR A 240 -12.56 11.29 30.83
C THR A 240 -14.00 10.82 30.61
N LEU A 241 -14.69 11.45 29.67
CA LEU A 241 -16.01 11.07 29.18
C LEU A 241 -15.87 10.05 28.04
N THR A 242 -16.74 9.05 28.01
CA THR A 242 -16.94 8.14 26.86
C THR A 242 -18.26 8.46 26.17
N ASP A 243 -18.34 8.14 24.88
CA ASP A 243 -19.45 8.52 23.99
C ASP A 243 -19.54 10.03 23.69
N ASN A 244 -18.37 10.63 23.45
CA ASN A 244 -18.18 12.04 23.06
C ASN A 244 -19.11 12.50 21.92
N ALA A 245 -19.36 11.64 20.93
CA ALA A 245 -20.24 11.89 19.80
C ALA A 245 -21.71 12.06 20.22
N SER A 246 -22.15 11.36 21.26
CA SER A 246 -23.51 11.45 21.81
C SER A 246 -23.65 12.54 22.88
N ILE A 247 -22.63 12.73 23.72
CA ILE A 247 -22.65 13.73 24.80
C ILE A 247 -22.28 15.11 24.24
N LYS A 248 -23.27 15.95 23.96
CA LYS A 248 -23.08 17.28 23.35
C LYS A 248 -22.65 18.36 24.33
N ASN A 249 -23.08 18.31 25.59
CA ASN A 249 -22.58 19.21 26.63
C ASN A 249 -22.43 18.48 27.98
N PHE A 250 -21.50 18.97 28.80
CA PHE A 250 -21.23 18.52 30.17
C PHE A 250 -20.95 19.76 31.02
N GLN A 251 -21.77 20.00 32.03
CA GLN A 251 -21.72 21.20 32.88
C GLN A 251 -21.68 20.79 34.35
N THR A 252 -20.97 21.54 35.19
CA THR A 252 -20.95 21.34 36.65
C THR A 252 -21.46 22.58 37.37
N GLU A 253 -22.12 22.40 38.50
CA GLU A 253 -22.54 23.52 39.34
C GLU A 253 -21.33 24.17 40.02
N LYS A 254 -21.23 25.49 39.90
CA LYS A 254 -20.31 26.34 40.66
C LYS A 254 -21.07 27.60 41.11
N ASP A 255 -20.88 28.03 42.35
CA ASP A 255 -21.53 29.22 42.94
C ASP A 255 -23.07 29.25 42.74
N GLY A 256 -23.72 28.08 42.70
CA GLY A 256 -25.16 27.92 42.48
C GLY A 256 -25.63 28.02 41.01
N SER A 257 -24.71 28.02 40.05
CA SER A 257 -24.98 28.09 38.60
C SER A 257 -24.27 26.98 37.83
N PHE A 258 -24.87 26.46 36.77
CA PHE A 258 -24.22 25.47 35.90
C PHE A 258 -23.26 26.14 34.92
N VAL A 259 -22.01 25.69 34.89
CA VAL A 259 -20.94 26.17 34.02
C VAL A 259 -20.45 25.02 33.14
N ASP A 260 -20.25 25.26 31.84
CA ASP A 260 -19.71 24.28 30.91
C ASP A 260 -18.29 23.83 31.35
N ALA A 261 -18.06 22.52 31.43
CA ALA A 261 -16.75 21.99 31.75
C ALA A 261 -15.79 22.17 30.58
N LYS A 262 -14.56 22.61 30.87
CA LYS A 262 -13.56 22.96 29.88
C LYS A 262 -12.96 21.69 29.26
N VAL A 263 -13.28 21.42 28.00
CA VAL A 263 -12.64 20.35 27.23
C VAL A 263 -11.13 20.63 27.14
N ILE A 264 -10.32 19.63 27.49
CA ILE A 264 -8.85 19.71 27.43
C ILE A 264 -8.31 18.95 26.22
N SER A 265 -8.79 17.73 26.01
CA SER A 265 -8.47 16.88 24.87
C SER A 265 -9.68 16.08 24.39
N GLU A 266 -9.65 15.64 23.13
CA GLU A 266 -10.74 14.91 22.47
C GLU A 266 -10.14 13.80 21.59
N ASN A 267 -10.48 12.53 21.84
CA ASN A 267 -10.06 11.40 21.03
C ASN A 267 -11.28 10.83 20.28
N LYS A 268 -11.39 11.20 19.01
CA LYS A 268 -12.55 10.87 18.16
C LYS A 268 -12.63 9.39 17.81
N GLU A 269 -11.50 8.69 17.71
CA GLU A 269 -11.45 7.24 17.43
C GLU A 269 -12.01 6.41 18.58
N LYS A 270 -11.59 6.71 19.81
CA LYS A 270 -12.09 6.06 21.02
C LYS A 270 -13.47 6.57 21.43
N ASN A 271 -14.01 7.56 20.70
CA ASN A 271 -15.24 8.27 21.03
C ASN A 271 -15.20 8.82 22.48
N THR A 272 -14.08 9.43 22.88
CA THR A 272 -13.86 9.97 24.24
C THR A 272 -13.42 11.43 24.22
N ARG A 273 -13.61 12.14 25.33
CA ARG A 273 -12.99 13.45 25.59
C ARG A 273 -12.67 13.66 27.06
N VAL A 274 -11.71 14.51 27.36
CA VAL A 274 -11.30 14.84 28.73
C VAL A 274 -11.76 16.25 29.09
N VAL A 275 -12.45 16.40 30.22
CA VAL A 275 -13.03 17.69 30.68
C VAL A 275 -12.51 18.07 32.07
N GLU A 276 -12.11 19.33 32.23
CA GLU A 276 -11.68 19.97 33.49
C GLU A 276 -12.81 20.84 34.05
N PHE A 277 -13.02 20.77 35.36
CA PHE A 277 -13.91 21.65 36.11
C PHE A 277 -13.37 21.93 37.52
N GLU A 278 -13.76 23.07 38.11
CA GLU A 278 -13.39 23.42 39.49
C GLU A 278 -14.31 22.72 40.50
N VAL A 279 -13.78 22.33 41.66
CA VAL A 279 -14.54 21.60 42.70
C VAL A 279 -14.28 22.19 44.08
N ASP A 280 -15.17 23.09 44.52
CA ASP A 280 -14.96 23.89 45.74
C ASP A 280 -14.87 23.06 47.04
N ASN A 281 -15.55 21.90 47.08
CA ASN A 281 -15.59 21.02 48.25
C ASN A 281 -15.77 19.55 47.83
N LEU A 282 -14.74 18.73 48.02
CA LEU A 282 -14.72 17.31 47.63
C LEU A 282 -15.58 16.41 48.54
N SER A 283 -15.88 16.86 49.76
CA SER A 283 -16.73 16.13 50.71
C SER A 283 -18.23 16.32 50.41
N LYS A 284 -18.59 17.17 49.42
CA LYS A 284 -19.96 17.36 48.95
C LYS A 284 -20.19 16.65 47.61
N LYS A 285 -21.45 16.28 47.34
CA LYS A 285 -21.88 15.90 46.00
C LYS A 285 -21.88 17.14 45.09
N LEU A 286 -21.31 17.01 43.90
CA LEU A 286 -21.26 18.06 42.87
C LEU A 286 -22.40 17.84 41.86
N ASN A 287 -23.37 18.76 41.80
CA ASN A 287 -24.44 18.69 40.80
C ASN A 287 -23.87 18.91 39.39
N THR A 288 -24.34 18.12 38.44
CA THR A 288 -23.81 18.06 37.06
C THR A 288 -24.97 17.92 36.07
N LYS A 289 -24.85 18.58 34.91
CA LYS A 289 -25.78 18.47 33.78
C LYS A 289 -25.09 17.87 32.58
N VAL A 290 -25.71 16.88 31.95
CA VAL A 290 -25.20 16.25 30.73
C VAL A 290 -26.27 16.25 29.66
N PHE A 291 -26.01 16.92 28.53
CA PHE A 291 -26.91 16.94 27.38
C PHE A 291 -26.46 15.89 26.37
N ILE A 292 -27.38 14.97 26.02
CA ILE A 292 -27.15 13.83 25.14
C ILE A 292 -28.04 13.96 23.91
N GLU A 293 -27.45 13.80 22.73
CA GLU A 293 -28.13 13.76 21.43
C GLU A 293 -27.66 12.54 20.64
N VAL A 294 -28.55 11.55 20.48
CA VAL A 294 -28.35 10.37 19.63
C VAL A 294 -29.26 10.51 18.42
N ALA A 295 -28.74 11.15 17.37
CA ALA A 295 -29.50 11.50 16.16
C ALA A 295 -30.15 10.27 15.48
N SER A 296 -29.48 9.11 15.50
CA SER A 296 -29.99 7.84 14.97
C SER A 296 -31.18 7.25 15.74
N GLN A 297 -31.47 7.75 16.94
CA GLN A 297 -32.62 7.37 17.77
C GLN A 297 -33.62 8.54 17.93
N ASN A 298 -33.37 9.67 17.26
CA ASN A 298 -34.03 10.96 17.49
C ASN A 298 -34.09 11.38 18.99
N TYR A 299 -33.13 10.92 19.79
CA TYR A 299 -33.12 11.12 21.23
C TYR A 299 -32.32 12.38 21.58
N LYS A 300 -32.95 13.34 22.26
CA LYS A 300 -32.31 14.57 22.76
C LYS A 300 -32.80 14.86 24.17
N GLN A 301 -31.94 14.76 25.17
CA GLN A 301 -32.32 14.99 26.57
C GLN A 301 -31.15 15.50 27.42
N THR A 302 -31.45 16.40 28.36
CA THR A 302 -30.53 16.79 29.45
C THR A 302 -30.83 15.95 30.68
N HIS A 303 -29.77 15.40 31.28
CA HIS A 303 -29.84 14.66 32.54
C HIS A 303 -29.16 15.46 33.65
N GLU A 304 -29.84 15.61 34.79
CA GLU A 304 -29.25 16.04 36.05
C GLU A 304 -28.68 14.81 36.78
N LEU A 305 -27.47 14.93 37.31
CA LEU A 305 -26.76 13.86 38.03
C LEU A 305 -25.84 14.46 39.10
N GLN A 306 -25.34 13.62 40.01
CA GLN A 306 -24.44 14.04 41.09
C GLN A 306 -23.12 13.26 41.06
N LEU A 307 -21.98 13.96 41.09
CA LEU A 307 -20.68 13.34 41.27
C LEU A 307 -20.31 13.33 42.76
N GLN A 308 -19.92 12.17 43.29
CA GLN A 308 -19.47 12.02 44.67
C GLN A 308 -18.03 11.54 44.69
N PHE A 309 -17.09 12.43 45.03
CA PHE A 309 -15.68 12.11 45.17
C PHE A 309 -15.40 11.38 46.50
N ASN A 310 -14.46 10.44 46.50
CA ASN A 310 -13.99 9.76 47.70
C ASN A 310 -12.62 10.31 48.13
N GLN A 311 -12.65 11.30 49.01
CA GLN A 311 -11.45 11.96 49.54
C GLN A 311 -10.62 11.05 50.47
N GLU A 312 -11.20 9.99 51.05
CA GLU A 312 -10.46 9.00 51.85
C GLU A 312 -9.57 8.08 50.98
N LYS A 313 -9.87 8.02 49.68
CA LYS A 313 -9.09 7.31 48.66
C LYS A 313 -8.34 8.26 47.72
N LEU A 314 -7.92 9.40 48.25
CA LEU A 314 -7.06 10.35 47.55
C LEU A 314 -5.62 9.81 47.55
N GLU A 315 -5.09 9.47 46.38
CA GLU A 315 -3.73 8.95 46.22
C GLU A 315 -2.85 10.02 45.55
N SER A 316 -1.69 10.33 46.14
CA SER A 316 -0.76 11.34 45.60
C SER A 316 -0.01 10.82 44.39
N ILE A 317 -0.04 11.55 43.27
CA ILE A 317 0.84 11.26 42.14
C ILE A 317 2.27 11.63 42.55
N LYS A 318 3.20 10.69 42.40
CA LYS A 318 4.64 10.97 42.47
C LYS A 318 5.17 11.10 41.06
N ASP A 319 6.08 12.03 40.82
CA ASP A 319 6.64 12.32 39.49
C ASP A 319 7.56 11.21 38.90
N GLU A 320 7.51 9.99 39.46
CA GLU A 320 8.18 8.79 38.95
C GLU A 320 7.22 7.61 38.65
N GLU A 321 5.91 7.70 38.95
CA GLU A 321 4.92 6.69 38.52
C GLU A 321 3.79 7.33 37.69
N LYS A 322 3.59 6.79 36.48
CA LYS A 322 2.68 7.35 35.47
C LYS A 322 1.21 7.22 35.85
N GLN A 323 0.62 8.30 36.35
CA GLN A 323 -0.81 8.56 36.19
C GLN A 323 -1.05 9.20 34.79
N PRO A 324 -2.19 8.96 34.10
CA PRO A 324 -2.40 9.53 32.77
C PRO A 324 -2.54 11.07 32.83
N GLU A 325 -1.48 11.77 32.44
CA GLU A 325 -1.48 13.22 32.35
C GLU A 325 -2.36 13.72 31.20
N VAL A 326 -2.92 14.90 31.39
CA VAL A 326 -3.91 15.49 30.50
C VAL A 326 -3.24 16.56 29.66
N GLU A 327 -2.79 16.18 28.46
CA GLU A 327 -2.32 17.15 27.45
C GLU A 327 -3.43 18.17 27.16
N LYS A 328 -3.28 19.38 27.69
CA LYS A 328 -3.66 20.59 26.98
C LYS A 328 -2.52 20.87 25.98
N PRO A 329 -2.75 21.02 24.67
CA PRO A 329 -1.70 20.85 23.66
C PRO A 329 -0.69 22.01 23.58
N THR A 330 0.21 22.11 24.55
CA THR A 330 1.62 22.43 24.30
C THR A 330 2.27 21.15 23.79
N ILE A 331 2.71 21.17 22.54
CA ILE A 331 3.20 20.01 21.79
C ILE A 331 4.26 19.24 22.60
N GLU A 332 4.01 17.98 22.98
CA GLU A 332 5.12 17.05 23.20
C GLU A 332 5.90 16.92 21.88
N THR A 333 7.10 17.51 21.86
CA THR A 333 8.06 17.25 20.80
C THR A 333 8.55 15.82 20.94
N ILE A 334 7.93 14.93 20.17
CA ILE A 334 8.53 13.65 19.75
C ILE A 334 10.00 13.95 19.43
N LYS A 335 10.91 13.20 20.05
CA LYS A 335 12.35 13.42 19.89
C LYS A 335 12.75 13.20 18.43
N ASP A 336 13.81 13.86 18.01
CA ASP A 336 14.34 13.67 16.65
C ASP A 336 14.81 12.23 16.45
N GLY A 337 14.40 11.62 15.32
CA GLY A 337 14.61 10.20 15.05
C GLY A 337 13.64 9.61 14.03
N ASP A 338 13.89 8.36 13.65
CA ASP A 338 13.01 7.56 12.79
C ASP A 338 12.13 6.62 13.63
N TYR A 339 10.84 6.57 13.31
CA TYR A 339 9.83 5.78 14.03
C TYR A 339 8.95 4.98 13.07
N SER A 340 8.52 3.79 13.49
CA SER A 340 7.45 3.02 12.87
C SER A 340 6.12 3.55 13.40
N ILE A 341 5.22 3.94 12.49
CA ILE A 341 3.88 4.43 12.86
C ILE A 341 2.79 3.68 12.08
N PRO A 342 2.00 2.81 12.74
CA PRO A 342 0.81 2.23 12.14
C PRO A 342 -0.22 3.31 11.82
N PHE A 343 -0.85 3.21 10.65
CA PHE A 343 -1.92 4.11 10.25
C PHE A 343 -3.03 3.38 9.50
N LYS A 344 -4.24 3.97 9.51
CA LYS A 344 -5.39 3.56 8.72
C LYS A 344 -5.61 4.48 7.53
N VAL A 345 -6.31 3.95 6.53
CA VAL A 345 -6.78 4.69 5.34
C VAL A 345 -8.30 4.67 5.37
N LEU A 346 -8.93 5.79 5.69
CA LEU A 346 -10.37 5.95 5.86
C LEU A 346 -11.01 6.60 4.63
N LYS A 347 -12.32 6.42 4.46
CA LYS A 347 -13.11 7.19 3.49
C LYS A 347 -13.21 8.65 3.95
N ASP A 348 -13.46 9.55 3.01
CA ASP A 348 -13.67 10.96 3.30
C ASP A 348 -14.76 11.18 4.37
N LYS A 349 -14.44 12.01 5.38
CA LYS A 349 -15.34 12.46 6.44
C LYS A 349 -16.04 11.33 7.25
N THR A 350 -15.55 10.08 7.22
CA THR A 350 -16.07 8.97 8.07
C THR A 350 -14.96 8.21 8.80
N ASP A 351 -15.35 7.24 9.63
CA ASP A 351 -14.46 6.28 10.33
C ASP A 351 -14.43 4.90 9.66
N GLU A 352 -15.06 4.76 8.48
CA GLU A 352 -15.00 3.53 7.69
C GLU A 352 -13.70 3.45 6.89
N GLU A 353 -13.05 2.28 6.90
CA GLU A 353 -11.84 2.08 6.09
C GLU A 353 -12.14 2.13 4.59
N SER A 354 -11.27 2.81 3.84
CA SER A 354 -11.29 2.88 2.39
C SER A 354 -10.65 1.63 1.77
N ARG A 355 -11.16 1.20 0.61
CA ARG A 355 -10.51 0.16 -0.23
C ARG A 355 -9.06 0.50 -0.56
N MET A 356 -8.73 1.80 -0.60
CA MET A 356 -7.38 2.29 -0.80
C MET A 356 -6.36 1.69 0.19
N LYS A 357 -6.77 1.21 1.37
CA LYS A 357 -5.88 0.51 2.33
C LYS A 357 -5.10 -0.66 1.72
N GLU A 358 -5.66 -1.34 0.71
CA GLU A 358 -4.99 -2.46 0.03
C GLU A 358 -3.80 -1.98 -0.82
N ASN A 359 -3.91 -0.75 -1.34
CA ASN A 359 -2.95 -0.02 -2.16
C ASN A 359 -1.92 0.80 -1.37
N VAL A 360 -1.87 0.68 -0.04
CA VAL A 360 -0.89 1.36 0.81
C VAL A 360 -0.27 0.35 1.78
N ILE A 361 1.00 0.53 2.14
CA ILE A 361 1.68 -0.25 3.18
C ILE A 361 1.67 0.52 4.49
N SER A 362 1.28 -0.18 5.56
CA SER A 362 1.26 0.29 6.95
C SER A 362 2.00 -0.77 7.79
N PRO A 363 2.86 -0.40 8.76
CA PRO A 363 3.16 0.96 9.21
C PRO A 363 3.92 1.83 8.18
N ALA A 364 3.88 3.14 8.38
CA ALA A 364 4.73 4.12 7.73
C ALA A 364 6.02 4.32 8.53
N VAL A 365 7.04 4.92 7.91
CA VAL A 365 8.19 5.48 8.64
C VAL A 365 7.92 6.96 8.89
N LEU A 366 7.81 7.36 10.16
CA LEU A 366 7.77 8.75 10.58
C LEU A 366 9.20 9.22 10.87
N LYS A 367 9.64 10.27 10.17
CA LYS A 367 10.86 11.00 10.49
C LYS A 367 10.52 12.23 11.32
N VAL A 368 11.31 12.48 12.37
CA VAL A 368 11.22 13.70 13.16
C VAL A 368 12.58 14.40 13.17
N GLU A 369 12.59 15.67 12.74
CA GLU A 369 13.79 16.51 12.62
C GLU A 369 13.45 17.95 13.07
N ASN A 370 14.10 18.44 14.11
CA ASN A 370 13.81 19.70 14.80
C ASN A 370 12.30 19.86 15.08
N GLY A 371 11.66 18.78 15.54
CA GLY A 371 10.21 18.72 15.79
C GLY A 371 9.30 18.72 14.55
N LYS A 372 9.84 18.90 13.33
CA LYS A 372 9.08 18.71 12.07
C LYS A 372 8.88 17.23 11.81
N LYS A 373 7.68 16.85 11.36
CA LYS A 373 7.23 15.47 11.23
C LYS A 373 6.95 15.15 9.76
N LYS A 374 7.57 14.10 9.23
CA LYS A 374 7.38 13.63 7.85
C LYS A 374 7.04 12.15 7.83
N ALA A 375 5.92 11.78 7.23
CA ALA A 375 5.56 10.39 7.00
C ALA A 375 6.08 9.93 5.64
N VAL A 376 6.72 8.76 5.63
CA VAL A 376 7.22 8.07 4.45
C VAL A 376 6.41 6.78 4.26
N VAL A 377 5.71 6.68 3.15
CA VAL A 377 4.65 5.69 2.91
C VAL A 377 4.86 5.00 1.56
N THR A 378 4.75 3.68 1.51
CA THR A 378 4.83 2.91 0.26
C THR A 378 3.42 2.67 -0.32
N LEU A 379 3.19 3.17 -1.53
CA LEU A 379 1.99 2.94 -2.34
C LEU A 379 2.20 1.70 -3.23
N LYS A 380 1.14 0.90 -3.42
CA LYS A 380 1.07 -0.23 -4.36
C LYS A 380 0.08 0.06 -5.48
N ASP A 381 0.35 -0.48 -6.65
CA ASP A 381 -0.30 -0.11 -7.91
C ASP A 381 -0.03 1.35 -8.31
N ASN A 382 1.26 1.69 -8.33
CA ASN A 382 1.82 2.91 -8.87
C ASN A 382 1.30 3.21 -10.30
N ALA A 383 1.05 2.17 -11.09
CA ALA A 383 0.50 2.25 -12.45
C ALA A 383 -0.95 2.77 -12.47
N SER A 384 -1.81 2.42 -11.50
CA SER A 384 -3.17 2.99 -11.42
C SER A 384 -3.22 4.32 -10.67
N ILE A 385 -2.43 4.51 -9.61
CA ILE A 385 -2.45 5.72 -8.78
C ILE A 385 -1.60 6.82 -9.43
N LYS A 386 -2.18 7.77 -10.19
CA LYS A 386 -1.37 8.81 -10.86
C LYS A 386 -0.97 9.96 -9.93
N ASN A 387 -1.79 10.29 -8.92
CA ASN A 387 -1.42 11.28 -7.92
C ASN A 387 -1.88 10.87 -6.50
N PHE A 388 -1.13 11.32 -5.50
CA PHE A 388 -1.37 11.16 -4.07
C PHE A 388 -0.96 12.47 -3.38
N GLN A 389 -1.95 13.23 -2.90
CA GLN A 389 -1.78 14.56 -2.32
C GLN A 389 -2.25 14.56 -0.87
N THR A 390 -1.61 15.31 0.01
CA THR A 390 -2.05 15.50 1.40
C THR A 390 -2.36 16.96 1.68
N GLU A 391 -3.34 17.22 2.54
CA GLU A 391 -3.66 18.58 2.97
C GLU A 391 -2.56 19.13 3.89
N LYS A 392 -2.07 20.33 3.57
CA LYS A 392 -1.22 21.15 4.41
C LYS A 392 -1.72 22.59 4.35
N ASP A 393 -1.80 23.26 5.50
CA ASP A 393 -2.25 24.66 5.61
C ASP A 393 -3.61 24.95 4.91
N GLY A 394 -4.50 23.95 4.85
CA GLY A 394 -5.81 24.02 4.18
C GLY A 394 -5.79 23.85 2.66
N SER A 395 -4.66 23.46 2.07
CA SER A 395 -4.48 23.21 0.63
C SER A 395 -3.90 21.82 0.37
N PHE A 396 -4.30 21.16 -0.73
CA PHE A 396 -3.73 19.86 -1.10
C PHE A 396 -2.38 20.04 -1.83
N VAL A 397 -1.35 19.37 -1.33
CA VAL A 397 0.02 19.38 -1.86
C VAL A 397 0.40 17.96 -2.29
N ASP A 398 1.02 17.81 -3.46
CA ASP A 398 1.49 16.51 -3.95
C ASP A 398 2.55 15.91 -3.02
N ALA A 399 2.41 14.63 -2.66
CA ALA A 399 3.41 13.94 -1.86
C ALA A 399 4.68 13.68 -2.70
N LYS A 400 5.84 14.07 -2.15
CA LYS A 400 7.15 13.96 -2.79
C LYS A 400 7.50 12.48 -3.03
N VAL A 401 7.66 12.05 -4.27
CA VAL A 401 8.15 10.70 -4.57
C VAL A 401 9.60 10.58 -4.12
N VAL A 402 9.89 9.60 -3.25
CA VAL A 402 11.23 9.28 -2.73
C VAL A 402 11.91 8.24 -3.62
N SER A 403 11.16 7.23 -4.05
CA SER A 403 11.63 6.17 -4.96
C SER A 403 10.45 5.50 -5.66
N GLU A 404 10.70 4.89 -6.82
CA GLU A 404 9.70 4.18 -7.63
C GLU A 404 10.27 2.82 -8.04
N ASP A 405 9.54 1.73 -7.78
CA ASP A 405 9.87 0.37 -8.19
C ASP A 405 8.87 -0.08 -9.25
N LYS A 406 9.29 0.04 -10.51
CA LYS A 406 8.45 -0.21 -11.68
C LYS A 406 8.18 -1.70 -11.92
N GLU A 407 9.05 -2.58 -11.42
CA GLU A 407 8.85 -4.03 -11.53
C GLU A 407 7.83 -4.53 -10.52
N LYS A 408 7.90 -4.05 -9.27
CA LYS A 408 6.93 -4.38 -8.20
C LYS A 408 5.64 -3.55 -8.29
N ASN A 409 5.57 -2.58 -9.20
CA ASN A 409 4.46 -1.63 -9.35
C ASN A 409 4.17 -0.87 -8.03
N THR A 410 5.23 -0.37 -7.37
CA THR A 410 5.13 0.40 -6.11
C THR A 410 5.90 1.73 -6.19
N ARG A 411 5.56 2.68 -5.33
CA ARG A 411 6.39 3.87 -5.09
C ARG A 411 6.37 4.29 -3.62
N VAL A 412 7.46 4.87 -3.15
CA VAL A 412 7.57 5.46 -1.81
C VAL A 412 7.34 6.97 -1.93
N VAL A 413 6.46 7.52 -1.09
CA VAL A 413 6.16 8.96 -1.03
C VAL A 413 6.42 9.52 0.36
N GLU A 414 6.89 10.76 0.43
CA GLU A 414 7.19 11.54 1.64
C GLU A 414 6.29 12.77 1.68
N PHE A 415 5.65 13.03 2.83
CA PHE A 415 4.83 14.22 3.06
C PHE A 415 4.93 14.69 4.51
N GLU A 416 4.72 15.98 4.75
CA GLU A 416 4.73 16.56 6.10
C GLU A 416 3.40 16.28 6.83
N VAL A 417 3.45 16.08 8.15
CA VAL A 417 2.27 15.76 8.98
C VAL A 417 2.29 16.61 10.25
N ASP A 418 1.67 17.79 10.18
CA ASP A 418 1.75 18.81 11.24
C ASP A 418 1.18 18.32 12.59
N ASN A 419 0.20 17.41 12.57
CA ASN A 419 -0.42 16.84 13.75
C ASN A 419 -0.87 15.38 13.52
N LEU A 420 -0.17 14.42 14.13
CA LEU A 420 -0.44 12.99 14.00
C LEU A 420 -1.78 12.56 14.61
N SER A 421 -2.23 13.28 15.64
CA SER A 421 -3.47 13.03 16.37
C SER A 421 -4.72 13.52 15.61
N LYS A 422 -4.55 14.17 14.46
CA LYS A 422 -5.61 14.55 13.53
C LYS A 422 -5.61 13.62 12.31
N LYS A 423 -6.81 13.38 11.76
CA LYS A 423 -6.96 12.80 10.43
C LYS A 423 -6.38 13.77 9.39
N LEU A 424 -5.46 13.28 8.57
CA LEU A 424 -4.85 14.03 7.47
C LEU A 424 -5.69 13.82 6.20
N ASN A 425 -6.38 14.86 5.76
CA ASN A 425 -7.14 14.82 4.51
C ASN A 425 -6.19 14.56 3.33
N THR A 426 -6.57 13.66 2.44
CA THR A 426 -5.72 13.15 1.35
C THR A 426 -6.55 13.02 0.07
N LYS A 427 -5.96 13.33 -1.08
CA LYS A 427 -6.55 13.14 -2.41
C LYS A 427 -5.74 12.13 -3.19
N VAL A 428 -6.40 11.07 -3.64
CA VAL A 428 -5.79 10.08 -4.54
C VAL A 428 -6.53 10.09 -5.87
N PHE A 429 -5.79 10.20 -6.97
CA PHE A 429 -6.37 10.07 -8.32
C PHE A 429 -5.99 8.72 -8.91
N ILE A 430 -7.01 7.93 -9.24
CA ILE A 430 -6.88 6.56 -9.72
C ILE A 430 -7.36 6.50 -11.17
N GLU A 431 -6.51 5.98 -12.06
CA GLU A 431 -6.77 5.76 -13.49
C GLU A 431 -6.49 4.28 -13.84
N VAL A 432 -7.55 3.47 -13.92
CA VAL A 432 -7.49 2.09 -14.40
C VAL A 432 -7.97 2.05 -15.84
N ALA A 433 -7.04 2.25 -16.78
CA ALA A 433 -7.33 2.38 -18.21
C ALA A 433 -8.13 1.18 -18.79
N SER A 434 -7.81 -0.05 -18.36
CA SER A 434 -8.50 -1.28 -18.79
C SER A 434 -9.98 -1.39 -18.36
N ARG A 435 -10.43 -0.53 -17.44
CA ARG A 435 -11.83 -0.42 -16.99
C ARG A 435 -12.47 0.92 -17.35
N ASN A 436 -11.77 1.76 -18.13
CA ASN A 436 -12.09 3.17 -18.38
C ASN A 436 -12.42 3.97 -17.09
N TYR A 437 -11.78 3.60 -15.98
CA TYR A 437 -12.06 4.18 -14.67
C TYR A 437 -11.08 5.30 -14.37
N LYS A 438 -11.55 6.54 -14.25
CA LYS A 438 -10.74 7.72 -13.87
C LYS A 438 -11.50 8.50 -12.79
N GLN A 439 -11.01 8.50 -11.55
CA GLN A 439 -11.68 9.16 -10.43
C GLN A 439 -10.70 9.70 -9.38
N THR A 440 -10.95 10.92 -8.89
CA THR A 440 -10.35 11.43 -7.65
C THR A 440 -11.19 10.96 -6.46
N HIS A 441 -10.52 10.41 -5.45
CA HIS A 441 -11.12 10.11 -4.16
C HIS A 441 -10.53 11.02 -3.09
N GLU A 442 -11.39 11.72 -2.37
CA GLU A 442 -11.05 12.26 -1.05
C GLU A 442 -11.03 11.08 -0.06
N LEU A 443 -10.04 11.08 0.83
CA LEU A 443 -9.84 10.05 1.86
C LEU A 443 -9.11 10.66 3.06
N GLN A 444 -9.07 9.96 4.18
CA GLN A 444 -8.40 10.43 5.40
C GLN A 444 -7.35 9.42 5.88
N LEU A 445 -6.10 9.85 6.05
CA LEU A 445 -5.07 9.06 6.74
C LEU A 445 -5.17 9.31 8.24
N GLN A 446 -5.05 8.25 9.03
CA GLN A 446 -5.20 8.30 10.49
C GLN A 446 -4.05 7.57 11.15
N PHE A 447 -3.12 8.32 11.75
CA PHE A 447 -1.89 7.81 12.34
C PHE A 447 -2.11 7.41 13.81
N ASN A 448 -1.74 6.18 14.16
CA ASN A 448 -1.86 5.69 15.53
C ASN A 448 -0.59 6.05 16.33
N GLN A 449 -0.59 7.26 16.89
CA GLN A 449 0.49 7.79 17.74
C GLN A 449 0.70 6.95 19.02
N GLU A 450 -0.31 6.22 19.51
CA GLU A 450 -0.18 5.31 20.67
C GLU A 450 0.61 4.03 20.33
N LYS A 451 0.80 3.73 19.04
CA LYS A 451 1.64 2.63 18.52
C LYS A 451 2.89 3.15 17.80
N LEU A 452 3.38 4.33 18.21
CA LEU A 452 4.63 4.89 17.71
C LEU A 452 5.81 4.12 18.31
N GLU A 453 6.47 3.28 17.51
CA GLU A 453 7.63 2.48 17.94
C GLU A 453 8.91 3.13 17.39
N PRO A 454 9.91 3.50 18.21
CA PRO A 454 11.18 4.00 17.69
C PRO A 454 11.87 2.91 16.86
N ILE A 455 12.28 3.23 15.64
CA ILE A 455 13.08 2.32 14.83
C ILE A 455 14.45 2.27 15.48
N LYS A 456 14.74 1.14 16.15
CA LYS A 456 16.06 0.83 16.69
C LYS A 456 17.05 0.63 15.54
N ASN A 457 17.54 1.73 15.01
CA ASN A 457 18.93 1.80 14.57
C ASN A 457 19.80 1.46 15.79
N GLU A 458 20.90 0.74 15.56
CA GLU A 458 21.96 0.60 16.57
C GLU A 458 22.51 1.99 16.93
N GLU A 459 23.01 2.15 18.15
CA GLU A 459 23.05 3.44 18.83
C GLU A 459 23.81 4.52 18.05
N LYS A 460 23.14 5.64 17.76
CA LYS A 460 23.83 6.91 17.52
C LYS A 460 24.49 7.34 18.83
N GLN A 461 25.79 7.11 18.94
CA GLN A 461 26.64 7.84 19.88
C GLN A 461 26.50 9.37 19.68
N PRO A 462 26.80 10.19 20.70
CA PRO A 462 26.60 11.63 20.66
C PRO A 462 27.48 12.32 19.60
N GLU A 463 27.18 13.59 19.36
CA GLU A 463 27.81 14.45 18.36
C GLU A 463 29.35 14.52 18.51
N VAL A 464 30.05 13.75 17.67
CA VAL A 464 31.51 13.85 17.49
C VAL A 464 31.79 14.75 16.28
N GLU A 465 32.85 15.56 16.36
CA GLU A 465 33.35 16.33 15.23
C GLU A 465 33.65 15.44 14.00
N LYS A 466 33.64 16.04 12.80
CA LYS A 466 33.87 15.34 11.53
C LYS A 466 35.06 14.36 11.60
N PRO A 467 34.86 13.03 11.48
CA PRO A 467 35.93 12.14 11.11
C PRO A 467 36.31 12.38 9.64
N ASP A 468 37.60 12.48 9.35
CA ASP A 468 38.10 12.70 7.99
C ASP A 468 37.97 11.43 7.12
N ALA A 469 38.08 11.57 5.80
CA ALA A 469 37.61 10.58 4.83
C ALA A 469 38.48 9.32 4.65
N ASP A 470 39.47 9.08 5.53
CA ASP A 470 40.57 8.12 5.32
C ASP A 470 40.72 7.01 6.38
N THR A 471 39.91 6.96 7.45
CA THR A 471 39.96 5.86 8.44
C THR A 471 38.74 4.93 8.37
N MET A 472 38.58 4.23 7.24
CA MET A 472 37.82 2.97 7.21
C MET A 472 38.74 1.82 7.59
N LYS A 473 38.21 0.80 8.29
CA LYS A 473 38.95 -0.45 8.51
C LYS A 473 39.02 -1.26 7.20
N ASP A 474 40.05 -2.08 7.09
CA ASP A 474 40.15 -3.07 6.01
C ASP A 474 38.99 -4.07 6.09
N GLY A 475 38.39 -4.40 4.94
CA GLY A 475 37.18 -5.21 4.86
C GLY A 475 36.40 -5.02 3.56
N GLU A 476 35.26 -5.70 3.45
CA GLU A 476 34.33 -5.56 2.33
C GLU A 476 32.98 -5.03 2.81
N TYR A 477 32.42 -4.12 2.03
CA TYR A 477 31.25 -3.32 2.34
C TYR A 477 30.34 -3.24 1.12
N SER A 478 29.04 -3.18 1.30
CA SER A 478 28.12 -2.81 0.22
C SER A 478 28.05 -1.29 0.10
N ILE A 479 27.98 -0.77 -1.14
CA ILE A 479 27.84 0.66 -1.41
C ILE A 479 26.88 0.90 -2.59
N ASN A 480 25.92 1.81 -2.41
CA ASN A 480 25.10 2.30 -3.53
C ASN A 480 25.87 3.34 -4.34
N PHE A 481 25.59 3.38 -5.64
CA PHE A 481 26.11 4.39 -6.55
C PHE A 481 25.07 4.76 -7.61
N LYS A 482 25.32 5.87 -8.31
CA LYS A 482 24.62 6.27 -9.53
C LYS A 482 25.62 6.58 -10.62
N ALA A 483 25.36 6.09 -11.83
CA ALA A 483 26.05 6.58 -13.03
C ALA A 483 25.29 7.80 -13.55
N LEU A 484 25.97 8.93 -13.61
CA LEU A 484 25.48 10.26 -13.99
C LEU A 484 26.05 10.65 -15.35
N LYS A 485 25.36 11.57 -16.04
CA LYS A 485 25.89 12.22 -17.25
C LYS A 485 27.09 13.08 -16.87
N ASP A 486 28.02 13.31 -17.81
CA ASP A 486 29.16 14.17 -17.52
C ASP A 486 28.73 15.57 -17.04
N GLN A 487 29.45 16.07 -16.04
CA GLN A 487 29.28 17.38 -15.40
C GLN A 487 27.84 17.66 -14.90
N SER A 488 27.07 16.63 -14.54
CA SER A 488 25.65 16.73 -14.19
C SER A 488 25.25 15.90 -12.96
N GLU A 489 24.08 16.21 -12.38
CA GLU A 489 23.36 15.36 -11.42
C GLU A 489 22.31 14.46 -12.09
N GLU A 490 22.10 14.59 -13.40
CA GLU A 490 21.19 13.73 -14.15
C GLU A 490 21.74 12.32 -14.31
N ILE A 491 20.89 11.32 -14.06
CA ILE A 491 21.22 9.90 -14.25
C ILE A 491 21.54 9.64 -15.73
N SER A 492 22.67 8.99 -15.99
CA SER A 492 23.09 8.54 -17.32
C SER A 492 22.34 7.30 -17.75
N MET A 493 22.21 7.09 -19.06
CA MET A 493 21.77 5.81 -19.61
C MET A 493 22.71 4.66 -19.20
N MET A 494 23.97 4.94 -18.87
CA MET A 494 24.87 3.94 -18.28
C MET A 494 24.29 3.30 -17.00
N ASN A 495 23.45 4.02 -16.23
CA ASN A 495 22.85 3.51 -15.00
C ASN A 495 21.87 2.34 -15.23
N THR A 496 21.36 2.13 -16.46
CA THR A 496 20.58 0.92 -16.80
C THR A 496 21.47 -0.27 -17.15
N TYR A 497 22.78 -0.04 -17.35
CA TYR A 497 23.78 -1.05 -17.66
C TYR A 497 24.72 -1.37 -16.48
N THR A 498 24.44 -0.85 -15.28
CA THR A 498 25.23 -1.03 -14.06
C THR A 498 24.33 -1.45 -12.88
N LYS A 499 24.68 -2.51 -12.15
CA LYS A 499 23.92 -2.95 -10.96
C LYS A 499 24.48 -2.32 -9.67
N SER A 500 23.59 -1.66 -8.92
CA SER A 500 23.84 -1.14 -7.57
C SER A 500 22.97 -1.91 -6.55
N PRO A 501 23.43 -2.16 -5.30
CA PRO A 501 24.73 -1.80 -4.74
C PRO A 501 25.90 -2.56 -5.40
N GLY A 502 27.07 -1.92 -5.40
CA GLY A 502 28.35 -2.57 -5.63
C GLY A 502 29.02 -2.98 -4.30
N VAL A 503 30.22 -3.55 -4.40
CA VAL A 503 31.08 -3.91 -3.27
C VAL A 503 32.24 -2.93 -3.19
N LEU A 504 32.29 -2.15 -2.10
CA LEU A 504 33.46 -1.40 -1.67
C LEU A 504 34.40 -2.33 -0.89
N LYS A 505 35.63 -2.49 -1.36
CA LYS A 505 36.71 -3.18 -0.68
C LYS A 505 37.73 -2.15 -0.18
N VAL A 506 37.99 -2.17 1.11
CA VAL A 506 39.05 -1.37 1.74
C VAL A 506 40.21 -2.31 2.07
N LYS A 507 41.41 -2.00 1.60
CA LYS A 507 42.63 -2.74 1.92
C LYS A 507 43.86 -1.85 1.95
N ASP A 508 44.67 -1.92 3.01
CA ASP A 508 45.83 -1.06 3.25
C ASP A 508 45.46 0.45 3.10
N GLY A 509 44.26 0.82 3.56
CA GLY A 509 43.66 2.15 3.38
C GLY A 509 43.19 2.51 1.95
N LYS A 510 43.50 1.68 0.95
CA LYS A 510 43.07 1.88 -0.45
C LYS A 510 41.65 1.37 -0.64
N LYS A 511 40.86 2.13 -1.39
CA LYS A 511 39.43 1.88 -1.60
C LYS A 511 39.22 1.44 -3.05
N TYR A 512 38.57 0.31 -3.25
CA TYR A 512 38.21 -0.24 -4.56
C TYR A 512 36.70 -0.47 -4.58
N VAL A 513 36.01 -0.15 -5.67
CA VAL A 513 34.58 -0.44 -5.82
C VAL A 513 34.39 -1.36 -7.02
N SER A 514 33.66 -2.46 -6.82
CA SER A 514 33.29 -3.40 -7.89
C SER A 514 31.78 -3.51 -8.08
N PHE A 515 31.35 -3.69 -9.32
CA PHE A 515 29.93 -3.79 -9.69
C PHE A 515 29.72 -4.54 -11.00
N THR A 516 28.50 -5.05 -11.21
CA THR A 516 28.14 -5.78 -12.43
C THR A 516 27.70 -4.83 -13.54
N LEU A 517 28.31 -4.98 -14.72
CA LEU A 517 27.82 -4.46 -16.00
C LEU A 517 26.88 -5.46 -16.66
N THR A 518 25.84 -4.96 -17.33
CA THR A 518 24.94 -5.74 -18.20
C THR A 518 25.00 -5.26 -19.64
N ASN A 519 24.70 -6.14 -20.60
CA ASN A 519 25.00 -5.97 -22.02
C ASN A 519 26.52 -5.79 -22.24
N SER A 520 27.31 -6.63 -21.57
CA SER A 520 28.78 -6.59 -21.54
C SER A 520 29.39 -6.51 -22.95
N ALA A 521 28.85 -7.27 -23.90
CA ALA A 521 29.32 -7.33 -25.29
C ALA A 521 29.19 -6.01 -26.05
N TRP A 522 28.26 -5.11 -25.65
CA TRP A 522 28.15 -3.77 -26.24
C TRP A 522 29.16 -2.79 -25.64
N ILE A 523 29.61 -3.03 -24.40
CA ILE A 523 30.47 -2.13 -23.63
C ILE A 523 31.93 -2.55 -23.83
N THR A 524 32.55 -2.12 -24.93
CA THR A 524 33.85 -2.63 -25.39
C THR A 524 35.08 -1.97 -24.75
N LYS A 525 34.93 -0.76 -24.19
CA LYS A 525 35.92 -0.12 -23.30
C LYS A 525 35.21 0.52 -22.11
N PHE A 526 35.85 0.51 -20.95
CA PHE A 526 35.26 1.07 -19.74
C PHE A 526 36.37 1.60 -18.82
N GLU A 527 36.78 2.84 -19.09
CA GLU A 527 37.95 3.50 -18.53
C GLU A 527 37.55 4.47 -17.41
N PHE A 528 38.37 4.59 -16.36
CA PHE A 528 38.11 5.47 -15.21
C PHE A 528 39.28 6.43 -15.02
N GLU A 529 38.98 7.65 -14.59
CA GLU A 529 40.01 8.63 -14.27
C GLU A 529 40.76 8.23 -12.99
N LYS A 530 42.08 8.14 -13.11
CA LYS A 530 43.01 7.92 -12.00
C LYS A 530 44.25 8.79 -12.23
N ASN A 531 44.60 9.63 -11.26
CA ASN A 531 45.73 10.57 -11.35
C ASN A 531 45.70 11.47 -12.61
N GLY A 532 44.53 11.90 -13.07
CA GLY A 532 44.38 12.74 -14.27
C GLY A 532 44.54 11.99 -15.61
N SER A 533 44.42 10.66 -15.63
CA SER A 533 44.46 9.85 -16.84
C SER A 533 43.43 8.72 -16.79
N PHE A 534 42.90 8.34 -17.96
CA PHE A 534 41.88 7.28 -18.05
C PHE A 534 42.53 5.89 -18.18
N VAL A 535 42.04 4.94 -17.38
CA VAL A 535 42.58 3.57 -17.29
C VAL A 535 41.41 2.57 -17.34
N ASP A 536 41.46 1.55 -18.21
CA ASP A 536 40.42 0.51 -18.29
C ASP A 536 40.22 -0.21 -16.93
N ALA A 537 38.96 -0.46 -16.57
CA ALA A 537 38.57 -1.12 -15.33
C ALA A 537 39.01 -2.58 -15.29
N SER A 538 39.36 -3.09 -14.09
CA SER A 538 39.79 -4.48 -13.92
C SER A 538 38.59 -5.41 -13.95
N VAL A 539 38.55 -6.38 -14.86
CA VAL A 539 37.46 -7.36 -14.93
C VAL A 539 37.71 -8.48 -13.93
N LEU A 540 36.85 -8.59 -12.90
CA LEU A 540 36.94 -9.65 -11.89
C LEU A 540 36.27 -10.96 -12.36
N SER A 541 35.21 -10.87 -13.15
CA SER A 541 34.52 -12.04 -13.73
C SER A 541 33.67 -11.65 -14.95
N GLU A 542 33.35 -12.62 -15.80
CA GLU A 542 32.54 -12.43 -17.01
C GLU A 542 31.61 -13.65 -17.23
N ASP A 543 30.32 -13.40 -17.46
CA ASP A 543 29.34 -14.39 -17.92
C ASP A 543 28.84 -14.01 -19.32
N LYS A 544 29.35 -14.74 -20.32
CA LYS A 544 29.02 -14.59 -21.75
C LYS A 544 27.65 -15.14 -22.15
N LYS A 545 26.95 -15.85 -21.26
CA LYS A 545 25.58 -16.34 -21.47
C LYS A 545 24.53 -15.36 -20.94
N ALA A 546 24.81 -14.74 -19.79
CA ALA A 546 24.00 -13.66 -19.24
C ALA A 546 24.29 -12.28 -19.88
N ASP A 547 25.37 -12.19 -20.67
CA ASP A 547 25.93 -10.94 -21.22
C ASP A 547 26.24 -9.91 -20.12
N THR A 548 27.00 -10.35 -19.11
CA THR A 548 27.39 -9.53 -17.95
C THR A 548 28.86 -9.69 -17.59
N ARG A 549 29.44 -8.70 -16.92
CA ARG A 549 30.77 -8.81 -16.30
C ARG A 549 30.85 -8.01 -15.00
N VAL A 550 31.65 -8.46 -14.03
CA VAL A 550 31.98 -7.67 -12.84
C VAL A 550 33.27 -6.91 -13.12
N VAL A 551 33.23 -5.59 -12.95
CA VAL A 551 34.39 -4.70 -13.05
C VAL A 551 34.73 -4.12 -11.69
N GLU A 552 36.01 -3.85 -11.44
CA GLU A 552 36.55 -3.20 -10.25
C GLU A 552 37.36 -1.96 -10.65
N VAL A 553 37.20 -0.89 -9.86
CA VAL A 553 37.88 0.39 -10.03
C VAL A 553 38.47 0.84 -8.70
N ALA A 554 39.67 1.43 -8.73
CA ALA A 554 40.22 2.12 -7.57
C ALA A 554 39.53 3.50 -7.42
N VAL A 555 39.20 3.91 -6.20
CA VAL A 555 38.48 5.17 -5.92
C VAL A 555 39.16 5.90 -4.78
N ASP A 556 39.97 6.92 -5.08
CA ASP A 556 40.78 7.58 -4.04
C ASP A 556 39.91 8.31 -2.99
N ASP A 557 38.81 8.95 -3.44
CA ASP A 557 37.85 9.67 -2.58
C ASP A 557 36.39 9.38 -2.96
N LEU A 558 35.70 8.61 -2.11
CA LEU A 558 34.27 8.25 -2.25
C LEU A 558 33.30 9.44 -2.07
N SER A 559 33.76 10.62 -1.68
CA SER A 559 32.93 11.83 -1.61
C SER A 559 32.93 12.66 -2.90
N LYS A 560 33.88 12.39 -3.80
CA LYS A 560 33.94 12.99 -5.13
C LYS A 560 33.23 12.09 -6.15
N LYS A 561 32.80 12.69 -7.26
CA LYS A 561 32.39 11.93 -8.44
C LYS A 561 33.63 11.39 -9.15
N LEU A 562 33.58 10.13 -9.55
CA LEU A 562 34.63 9.47 -10.30
C LEU A 562 34.29 9.54 -11.80
N ASN A 563 35.09 10.27 -12.57
CA ASN A 563 34.90 10.40 -14.02
C ASN A 563 35.24 9.08 -14.72
N ALA A 564 34.47 8.72 -15.74
CA ALA A 564 34.66 7.50 -16.52
C ALA A 564 34.29 7.71 -17.99
N LYS A 565 34.93 6.92 -18.86
CA LYS A 565 34.69 6.87 -20.31
C LYS A 565 34.22 5.49 -20.68
N VAL A 566 33.06 5.42 -21.31
CA VAL A 566 32.51 4.18 -21.85
C VAL A 566 32.50 4.23 -23.37
N LYS A 567 33.02 3.17 -24.02
CA LYS A 567 32.78 2.94 -25.44
C LYS A 567 31.66 1.93 -25.60
N VAL A 568 30.66 2.28 -26.41
CA VAL A 568 29.56 1.42 -26.79
C VAL A 568 29.67 1.12 -28.29
N ASP A 569 29.88 -0.16 -28.62
CA ASP A 569 29.89 -0.69 -29.98
C ASP A 569 28.70 -1.64 -30.18
N ILE A 570 27.90 -1.42 -31.22
CA ILE A 570 26.81 -2.31 -31.62
C ILE A 570 26.89 -2.49 -33.14
N ASP A 571 27.69 -3.47 -33.57
CA ASP A 571 28.00 -3.75 -34.99
C ASP A 571 26.74 -3.92 -35.86
N SER A 572 25.70 -4.57 -35.32
CA SER A 572 24.42 -4.80 -36.02
C SER A 572 23.64 -3.51 -36.35
N MET A 573 24.05 -2.37 -35.79
CA MET A 573 23.49 -1.05 -36.05
C MET A 573 24.56 -0.02 -36.48
N ASN A 574 25.81 -0.46 -36.71
CA ASN A 574 26.97 0.41 -37.01
C ASN A 574 27.10 1.59 -36.02
N TYR A 575 26.90 1.30 -34.74
CA TYR A 575 26.85 2.30 -33.67
C TYR A 575 28.12 2.20 -32.84
N HIS A 576 29.00 3.21 -32.91
CA HIS A 576 30.36 3.18 -32.35
C HIS A 576 30.67 4.50 -31.65
N HIS A 577 30.25 4.64 -30.40
CA HIS A 577 30.28 5.91 -29.67
C HIS A 577 31.03 5.82 -28.34
N PHE A 578 31.75 6.89 -28.01
CA PHE A 578 32.30 7.13 -26.68
C PHE A 578 31.40 8.09 -25.90
N TYR A 579 31.28 7.87 -24.60
CA TYR A 579 30.56 8.74 -23.67
C TYR A 579 31.38 9.01 -22.42
N ASP A 580 31.51 10.28 -22.08
CA ASP A 580 31.92 10.74 -20.76
C ASP A 580 30.73 10.62 -19.79
N ILE A 581 30.98 10.06 -18.60
CA ILE A 581 30.01 9.80 -17.53
C ILE A 581 30.71 9.95 -16.18
N GLN A 582 29.93 10.03 -15.09
CA GLN A 582 30.48 10.17 -13.74
C GLN A 582 29.80 9.22 -12.75
N PHE A 583 30.55 8.57 -11.86
CA PHE A 583 30.00 7.74 -10.79
C PHE A 583 29.94 8.53 -9.49
N ALA A 584 28.74 8.68 -8.93
CA ALA A 584 28.51 9.25 -7.60
C ALA A 584 28.23 8.14 -6.59
N PHE A 585 29.06 8.02 -5.57
CA PHE A 585 28.95 7.01 -4.52
C PHE A 585 28.20 7.55 -3.30
N ASP A 586 27.26 6.78 -2.76
CA ASP A 586 26.50 7.15 -1.57
C ASP A 586 27.21 6.67 -0.30
N LYS A 587 28.03 7.54 0.30
CA LYS A 587 28.73 7.25 1.56
C LYS A 587 27.78 6.90 2.73
N GLY A 588 26.53 7.38 2.70
CA GLY A 588 25.52 7.06 3.71
C GLY A 588 24.89 5.68 3.56
N SER A 589 25.08 5.04 2.40
CA SER A 589 24.62 3.67 2.13
C SER A 589 25.61 2.58 2.54
N ILE A 590 26.83 2.95 2.96
CA ILE A 590 27.91 2.00 3.24
C ILE A 590 27.54 1.12 4.44
N LYS A 591 27.49 -0.19 4.20
CA LYS A 591 27.24 -1.20 5.24
C LYS A 591 28.28 -2.31 5.12
N PRO A 592 28.83 -2.85 6.23
CA PRO A 592 29.70 -4.02 6.15
C PRO A 592 28.95 -5.17 5.45
N LEU A 593 29.66 -5.90 4.61
CA LEU A 593 29.28 -7.25 4.23
C LEU A 593 29.88 -8.18 5.28
N ASP A 594 29.12 -9.16 5.77
CA ASP A 594 29.53 -9.99 6.91
C ASP A 594 30.72 -10.92 6.59
N ASN A 595 31.91 -10.34 6.69
CA ASN A 595 33.22 -10.97 6.72
C ASN A 595 33.93 -10.53 8.01
N GLN A 596 33.33 -10.80 9.19
CA GLN A 596 34.04 -10.69 10.47
C GLN A 596 35.12 -11.80 10.55
N GLY A 597 36.30 -11.48 10.01
CA GLY A 597 37.43 -12.40 9.90
C GLY A 597 38.80 -11.73 10.07
N GLY A 598 38.83 -10.52 10.63
CA GLY A 598 40.06 -9.80 10.98
C GLY A 598 40.06 -9.42 12.46
N ASN A 599 41.00 -9.97 13.22
CA ASN A 599 41.26 -9.56 14.61
C ASN A 599 42.74 -9.78 14.93
N ASP A 600 43.49 -8.70 15.10
CA ASP A 600 44.90 -8.75 15.47
C ASP A 600 45.06 -9.06 16.97
N ASN A 601 46.05 -9.90 17.32
CA ASN A 601 46.79 -9.71 18.55
C ASN A 601 48.14 -10.45 18.55
N GLN A 602 49.10 -9.94 19.32
CA GLN A 602 50.48 -10.44 19.38
C GLN A 602 50.75 -11.25 20.67
N GLY A 603 51.52 -12.34 20.53
CA GLY A 603 52.23 -13.02 21.61
C GLY A 603 51.42 -14.05 22.42
N GLY A 604 52.00 -15.18 22.86
CA GLY A 604 53.33 -15.72 22.54
C GLY A 604 53.74 -16.89 23.46
N ASN A 605 54.46 -17.87 22.89
CA ASN A 605 55.09 -19.04 23.56
C ASN A 605 54.13 -20.04 24.26
N ASP A 606 54.48 -21.33 24.47
CA ASP A 606 55.75 -22.09 24.34
C ASP A 606 55.52 -23.49 23.72
N ASN A 607 56.54 -24.04 23.01
CA ASN A 607 56.97 -25.46 22.86
C ASN A 607 55.92 -26.61 22.59
N GLN A 608 56.19 -27.68 21.82
CA GLN A 608 57.45 -28.22 21.23
C GLN A 608 57.18 -29.26 20.10
N GLY A 609 58.12 -29.45 19.15
CA GLY A 609 58.47 -30.80 18.66
C GLY A 609 58.16 -31.26 17.21
N GLY A 610 58.94 -30.81 16.21
CA GLY A 610 59.32 -31.57 14.98
C GLY A 610 58.27 -31.81 13.88
N ASN A 611 58.65 -32.06 12.60
CA ASN A 611 59.98 -32.07 12.01
C ASN A 611 59.98 -31.75 10.49
N ASP A 612 60.94 -30.94 10.05
CA ASP A 612 61.47 -30.61 8.70
C ASP A 612 60.78 -31.12 7.41
N ASN A 613 60.44 -30.20 6.50
CA ASN A 613 61.37 -29.88 5.38
C ASN A 613 61.10 -28.51 4.71
N GLN A 614 62.10 -27.97 4.01
CA GLN A 614 62.04 -26.68 3.27
C GLN A 614 61.65 -26.92 1.80
N GLY A 615 61.11 -25.96 1.02
CA GLY A 615 60.70 -24.57 1.30
C GLY A 615 60.53 -23.80 -0.02
N GLY A 616 59.63 -22.82 -0.10
CA GLY A 616 59.42 -22.03 -1.33
C GLY A 616 58.14 -21.18 -1.31
N ASN A 617 58.22 -19.97 -1.88
CA ASN A 617 57.13 -18.99 -1.86
C ASN A 617 56.04 -19.31 -2.90
N ASN A 618 54.77 -19.24 -2.49
CA ASN A 618 53.83 -18.27 -3.05
C ASN A 618 52.56 -18.19 -2.19
N ASN A 619 52.09 -16.97 -1.94
CA ASN A 619 50.79 -16.73 -1.33
C ASN A 619 49.71 -16.91 -2.41
N GLN A 620 48.69 -17.72 -2.15
CA GLN A 620 47.63 -18.01 -3.11
C GLN A 620 46.27 -17.86 -2.43
N ASP A 621 45.38 -17.07 -3.04
CA ASP A 621 44.15 -16.62 -2.40
C ASP A 621 43.17 -17.76 -2.11
N ASN A 622 42.73 -17.86 -0.85
CA ASN A 622 41.67 -18.79 -0.41
C ASN A 622 40.27 -18.33 -0.83
N ASN A 623 40.08 -18.03 -2.11
CA ASN A 623 38.78 -18.24 -2.73
C ASN A 623 38.58 -19.76 -2.92
N THR A 624 38.09 -20.42 -1.87
CA THR A 624 37.89 -21.87 -1.88
C THR A 624 36.72 -22.22 -2.77
N THR A 625 36.98 -22.41 -4.07
CA THR A 625 35.98 -22.87 -5.06
C THR A 625 35.33 -24.16 -4.57
N ILE A 626 34.08 -24.06 -4.13
CA ILE A 626 33.28 -25.22 -3.71
C ILE A 626 32.94 -26.01 -4.97
N ASP A 627 33.48 -27.23 -5.12
CA ASP A 627 33.05 -28.15 -6.17
C ASP A 627 31.61 -28.61 -5.89
N PRO A 628 30.61 -28.26 -6.73
CA PRO A 628 29.21 -28.63 -6.50
C PRO A 628 28.98 -30.15 -6.48
N LYS A 629 29.91 -30.93 -7.05
CA LYS A 629 29.84 -32.39 -7.13
C LYS A 629 30.45 -33.09 -5.91
N ALA A 630 31.17 -32.36 -5.06
CA ALA A 630 31.91 -32.88 -3.91
C ALA A 630 31.65 -32.07 -2.62
N LEU A 631 30.39 -31.66 -2.41
CA LEU A 631 29.96 -30.98 -1.18
C LEU A 631 30.23 -31.86 0.05
N LYS A 632 30.75 -31.22 1.12
CA LYS A 632 30.88 -31.83 2.44
C LYS A 632 29.59 -31.63 3.23
N ASP A 633 29.43 -32.38 4.32
CA ASP A 633 28.35 -32.14 5.28
C ASP A 633 28.43 -30.72 5.88
N GLY A 634 27.28 -30.04 5.96
CA GLY A 634 27.15 -28.64 6.36
C GLY A 634 25.97 -27.95 5.69
N ASP A 635 25.71 -26.70 6.08
CA ASP A 635 24.64 -25.87 5.51
C ASP A 635 25.18 -24.89 4.47
N TYR A 636 24.39 -24.67 3.42
CA TYR A 636 24.74 -23.88 2.24
C TYR A 636 23.53 -23.08 1.75
N SER A 637 23.75 -21.96 1.06
CA SER A 637 22.72 -21.32 0.22
C SER A 637 22.82 -21.83 -1.21
N ILE A 638 21.69 -22.10 -1.87
CA ILE A 638 21.65 -22.42 -3.31
C ILE A 638 20.52 -21.65 -4.02
N GLY A 639 20.86 -20.98 -5.11
CA GLY A 639 19.89 -20.36 -6.02
C GLY A 639 19.13 -21.41 -6.82
N PHE A 640 17.87 -21.13 -7.11
CA PHE A 640 17.04 -21.94 -8.01
C PHE A 640 16.03 -21.10 -8.79
N LYS A 641 15.50 -21.69 -9.86
CA LYS A 641 14.35 -21.22 -10.64
C LYS A 641 13.32 -22.34 -10.83
N VAL A 642 12.07 -21.98 -11.02
CA VAL A 642 10.95 -22.91 -11.29
C VAL A 642 10.42 -22.70 -12.70
N LEU A 643 10.40 -23.77 -13.50
CA LEU A 643 10.00 -23.80 -14.90
C LEU A 643 8.65 -24.51 -15.10
N LYS A 644 7.96 -24.21 -16.20
CA LYS A 644 6.76 -24.97 -16.61
C LYS A 644 7.18 -26.36 -17.10
N ASP A 645 6.39 -27.39 -16.81
CA ASP A 645 6.68 -28.78 -17.18
C ASP A 645 7.20 -28.95 -18.62
N LYS A 646 8.36 -29.62 -18.75
CA LYS A 646 9.06 -29.91 -20.03
C LYS A 646 9.41 -28.67 -20.89
N THR A 647 9.54 -27.49 -20.30
CA THR A 647 9.98 -26.26 -21.00
C THR A 647 11.23 -25.62 -20.35
N GLU A 648 11.74 -24.57 -20.99
CA GLU A 648 12.67 -23.60 -20.38
C GLU A 648 11.99 -22.30 -19.92
N GLU A 649 10.65 -22.20 -20.02
CA GLU A 649 9.90 -21.02 -19.60
C GLU A 649 9.71 -20.99 -18.08
N ILE A 650 9.88 -19.82 -17.47
CA ILE A 650 9.62 -19.61 -16.04
C ILE A 650 8.14 -19.88 -15.73
N SER A 651 7.90 -20.69 -14.70
CA SER A 651 6.55 -20.97 -14.19
C SER A 651 6.05 -19.81 -13.33
N ILE A 652 4.75 -19.60 -13.30
CA ILE A 652 4.09 -18.73 -12.31
C ILE A 652 4.42 -19.20 -10.89
N MET A 653 4.70 -20.50 -10.68
CA MET A 653 5.15 -21.02 -9.40
C MET A 653 6.45 -20.36 -8.88
N ASN A 654 7.30 -19.82 -9.78
CA ASN A 654 8.50 -19.08 -9.40
C ASN A 654 8.17 -17.77 -8.63
N THR A 655 6.97 -17.21 -8.76
CA THR A 655 6.54 -16.06 -7.95
C THR A 655 6.03 -16.46 -6.57
N TYR A 656 5.77 -17.75 -6.35
CA TYR A 656 5.30 -18.32 -5.09
C TYR A 656 6.41 -19.04 -4.30
N THR A 657 7.67 -18.90 -4.71
CA THR A 657 8.86 -19.52 -4.12
C THR A 657 9.96 -18.50 -3.88
N LYS A 658 10.52 -18.42 -2.67
CA LYS A 658 11.68 -17.55 -2.38
C LYS A 658 13.00 -18.28 -2.68
N SER A 659 13.91 -17.56 -3.35
CA SER A 659 15.26 -18.00 -3.76
C SER A 659 16.27 -16.95 -3.28
N PRO A 660 17.47 -17.32 -2.78
CA PRO A 660 18.01 -18.68 -2.67
C PRO A 660 17.29 -19.54 -1.62
N ALA A 661 17.44 -20.86 -1.77
CA ALA A 661 17.08 -21.89 -0.80
C ALA A 661 18.26 -22.16 0.16
N VAL A 662 17.97 -22.82 1.28
CA VAL A 662 18.98 -23.43 2.15
C VAL A 662 19.16 -24.90 1.74
N LEU A 663 20.37 -25.25 1.31
CA LEU A 663 20.84 -26.60 1.02
C LEU A 663 21.59 -27.15 2.23
N LYS A 664 21.02 -28.15 2.89
CA LYS A 664 21.61 -28.92 3.99
C LYS A 664 22.22 -30.20 3.44
N VAL A 665 23.53 -30.36 3.54
CA VAL A 665 24.23 -31.60 3.19
C VAL A 665 24.49 -32.38 4.47
N LYS A 666 24.04 -33.63 4.54
CA LYS A 666 24.25 -34.51 5.70
C LYS A 666 24.30 -35.97 5.29
N ASP A 667 25.29 -36.72 5.78
CA ASP A 667 25.57 -38.12 5.45
C ASP A 667 25.64 -38.32 3.91
N GLY A 668 26.17 -37.32 3.19
CA GLY A 668 26.20 -37.26 1.72
C GLY A 668 24.85 -36.99 1.02
N LYS A 669 23.75 -36.91 1.76
CA LYS A 669 22.42 -36.54 1.23
C LYS A 669 22.24 -35.03 1.19
N LYS A 670 21.41 -34.55 0.25
CA LYS A 670 21.16 -33.13 0.02
C LYS A 670 19.69 -32.82 0.30
N TYR A 671 19.43 -31.88 1.20
CA TYR A 671 18.10 -31.42 1.57
C TYR A 671 17.96 -29.95 1.20
N VAL A 672 17.12 -29.62 0.22
CA VAL A 672 16.89 -28.24 -0.22
C VAL A 672 15.60 -27.71 0.38
N SER A 673 15.67 -26.58 1.08
CA SER A 673 14.54 -25.97 1.77
C SER A 673 14.33 -24.51 1.42
N PHE A 674 13.07 -24.12 1.18
CA PHE A 674 12.71 -22.79 0.70
C PHE A 674 11.32 -22.36 1.17
N THR A 675 11.05 -21.05 1.17
CA THR A 675 9.75 -20.50 1.53
C THR A 675 8.78 -20.52 0.35
N LEU A 676 7.62 -21.14 0.55
CA LEU A 676 6.41 -20.93 -0.25
C LEU A 676 5.66 -19.69 0.26
N THR A 677 5.25 -18.81 -0.66
CA THR A 677 4.36 -17.67 -0.39
C THR A 677 2.93 -17.96 -0.88
N ASN A 678 1.94 -17.32 -0.26
CA ASN A 678 0.51 -17.67 -0.38
C ASN A 678 0.23 -19.14 -0.05
N SER A 679 0.89 -19.66 0.98
CA SER A 679 0.93 -21.09 1.34
C SER A 679 -0.40 -21.69 1.82
N ALA A 680 -1.44 -20.87 2.02
CA ALA A 680 -2.82 -21.32 2.22
C ALA A 680 -3.46 -21.84 0.92
N TRP A 681 -3.07 -21.31 -0.25
CA TRP A 681 -3.54 -21.79 -1.55
C TRP A 681 -2.80 -23.06 -2.00
N ILE A 682 -1.53 -23.20 -1.61
CA ILE A 682 -0.70 -24.36 -1.93
C ILE A 682 -0.97 -25.46 -0.88
N THR A 683 -2.03 -26.21 -1.10
CA THR A 683 -2.52 -27.26 -0.18
C THR A 683 -1.72 -28.56 -0.29
N LYS A 684 -1.08 -28.81 -1.44
CA LYS A 684 -0.18 -29.94 -1.62
C LYS A 684 1.02 -29.55 -2.48
N PHE A 685 2.21 -29.98 -2.09
CA PHE A 685 3.42 -29.90 -2.88
C PHE A 685 4.08 -31.29 -2.83
N ASP A 686 4.06 -32.03 -3.93
CA ASP A 686 4.78 -33.29 -4.08
C ASP A 686 5.99 -33.08 -5.00
N PHE A 687 7.09 -33.79 -4.75
CA PHE A 687 8.29 -33.78 -5.58
C PHE A 687 8.69 -35.20 -5.97
N GLU A 688 9.34 -35.37 -7.12
CA GLU A 688 9.84 -36.67 -7.55
C GLU A 688 11.08 -37.07 -6.76
N LYS A 689 11.04 -38.26 -6.15
CA LYS A 689 12.16 -38.88 -5.44
C LYS A 689 12.19 -40.36 -5.78
N ASN A 690 13.33 -40.90 -6.20
CA ASN A 690 13.47 -42.30 -6.64
C ASN A 690 12.39 -42.75 -7.67
N GLY A 691 11.97 -41.87 -8.58
CA GLY A 691 10.95 -42.19 -9.60
C GLY A 691 9.51 -42.26 -9.07
N SER A 692 9.21 -41.64 -7.92
CA SER A 692 7.85 -41.54 -7.36
C SER A 692 7.62 -40.18 -6.72
N PHE A 693 6.38 -39.69 -6.77
CA PHE A 693 6.02 -38.41 -6.15
C PHE A 693 5.75 -38.57 -4.66
N VAL A 694 6.52 -37.85 -3.83
CA VAL A 694 6.41 -37.83 -2.37
C VAL A 694 6.13 -36.40 -1.89
N ASN A 695 5.38 -36.26 -0.79
CA ASN A 695 4.98 -34.95 -0.28
C ASN A 695 6.16 -34.22 0.39
N ALA A 696 6.30 -32.92 0.15
CA ALA A 696 7.35 -32.09 0.74
C ALA A 696 7.14 -31.92 2.25
N LYS A 697 8.21 -32.06 3.02
CA LYS A 697 8.18 -31.92 4.48
C LYS A 697 8.09 -30.44 4.84
N VAL A 698 7.05 -30.03 5.55
CA VAL A 698 6.95 -28.66 6.10
C VAL A 698 7.88 -28.56 7.31
N LEU A 699 8.77 -27.57 7.31
CA LEU A 699 9.66 -27.25 8.43
C LEU A 699 9.04 -26.19 9.36
N SER A 700 8.30 -25.23 8.80
CA SER A 700 7.61 -24.17 9.55
C SER A 700 6.45 -23.58 8.75
N GLU A 701 5.49 -22.98 9.45
CA GLU A 701 4.35 -22.25 8.89
C GLU A 701 4.16 -20.93 9.63
N ASN A 702 4.04 -19.82 8.90
CA ASN A 702 3.60 -18.53 9.43
C ASN A 702 2.27 -18.15 8.75
N LYS A 703 1.18 -18.24 9.53
CA LYS A 703 -0.19 -18.04 9.04
C LYS A 703 -0.51 -16.56 8.79
N GLU A 704 0.07 -15.65 9.56
CA GLU A 704 -0.13 -14.20 9.41
C GLU A 704 0.51 -13.67 8.12
N GLN A 705 1.71 -14.14 7.81
CA GLN A 705 2.44 -13.81 6.58
C GLN A 705 2.05 -14.73 5.39
N ASN A 706 1.14 -15.69 5.61
CA ASN A 706 0.71 -16.70 4.62
C ASN A 706 1.90 -17.40 3.92
N THR A 707 2.83 -17.92 4.72
CA THR A 707 4.05 -18.60 4.25
C THR A 707 4.31 -19.94 4.94
N LYS A 708 4.96 -20.87 4.22
CA LYS A 708 5.49 -22.14 4.74
C LYS A 708 6.93 -22.33 4.28
N VAL A 709 7.79 -22.91 5.11
CA VAL A 709 9.08 -23.44 4.64
C VAL A 709 8.90 -24.94 4.38
N VAL A 710 9.27 -25.38 3.18
CA VAL A 710 9.23 -26.79 2.76
C VAL A 710 10.63 -27.32 2.47
N GLU A 711 10.85 -28.61 2.67
CA GLU A 711 12.11 -29.33 2.49
C GLU A 711 11.93 -30.51 1.52
N LEU A 712 12.82 -30.61 0.54
CA LEU A 712 12.91 -31.66 -0.47
C LEU A 712 14.25 -32.40 -0.32
N GLU A 713 14.26 -33.73 -0.40
CA GLU A 713 15.51 -34.53 -0.46
C GLU A 713 15.87 -34.76 -1.92
N VAL A 714 16.97 -34.16 -2.39
CA VAL A 714 17.31 -34.04 -3.83
C VAL A 714 18.55 -34.87 -4.14
N ASP A 715 18.41 -35.95 -4.90
CA ASP A 715 19.52 -36.86 -5.19
C ASP A 715 20.63 -36.16 -6.02
N ASP A 716 20.23 -35.37 -7.02
CA ASP A 716 21.12 -34.72 -7.99
C ASP A 716 20.66 -33.29 -8.31
N LEU A 717 21.50 -32.30 -7.97
CA LEU A 717 21.22 -30.87 -8.16
C LEU A 717 21.39 -30.43 -9.62
N SER A 718 22.15 -31.17 -10.43
CA SER A 718 22.41 -30.87 -11.85
C SER A 718 21.21 -31.19 -12.76
N LYS A 719 20.22 -31.93 -12.22
CA LYS A 719 19.02 -32.38 -12.95
C LYS A 719 17.81 -31.51 -12.62
N LYS A 720 16.88 -31.40 -13.57
CA LYS A 720 15.56 -30.82 -13.31
C LYS A 720 14.78 -31.72 -12.35
N LEU A 721 14.36 -31.18 -11.21
CA LEU A 721 13.52 -31.88 -10.24
C LEU A 721 12.05 -31.64 -10.59
N ASN A 722 11.32 -32.69 -10.97
CA ASN A 722 9.88 -32.60 -11.24
C ASN A 722 9.09 -32.45 -9.92
N ALA A 723 8.09 -31.59 -9.91
CA ALA A 723 7.17 -31.40 -8.79
C ALA A 723 5.72 -31.25 -9.26
N LYS A 724 4.78 -31.64 -8.39
CA LYS A 724 3.33 -31.56 -8.57
C LYS A 724 2.74 -30.71 -7.46
N VAL A 725 2.25 -29.53 -7.83
CA VAL A 725 1.69 -28.56 -6.90
C VAL A 725 0.16 -28.57 -7.04
N LYS A 726 -0.56 -28.83 -5.94
CA LYS A 726 -2.00 -28.58 -5.88
C LYS A 726 -2.23 -27.15 -5.38
N VAL A 727 -3.01 -26.40 -6.15
CA VAL A 727 -3.50 -25.07 -5.79
C VAL A 727 -5.01 -25.16 -5.62
N ASP A 728 -5.48 -24.93 -4.39
CA ASP A 728 -6.89 -24.79 -4.05
C ASP A 728 -7.17 -23.33 -3.65
N ILE A 729 -8.18 -22.71 -4.28
CA ILE A 729 -8.70 -21.39 -3.88
C ILE A 729 -10.23 -21.50 -3.86
N ASP A 730 -10.76 -21.97 -2.73
CA ASP A 730 -12.18 -22.26 -2.51
C ASP A 730 -13.09 -21.07 -2.87
N ALA A 731 -12.65 -19.85 -2.54
CA ALA A 731 -13.33 -18.59 -2.85
C ALA A 731 -13.54 -18.34 -4.36
N MET A 732 -12.87 -19.10 -5.23
CA MET A 732 -13.01 -19.07 -6.70
C MET A 732 -13.32 -20.46 -7.29
N ASN A 733 -13.59 -21.48 -6.46
CA ASN A 733 -13.76 -22.89 -6.87
C ASN A 733 -12.60 -23.39 -7.77
N TYR A 734 -11.38 -22.95 -7.48
CA TYR A 734 -10.19 -23.20 -8.29
C TYR A 734 -9.38 -24.33 -7.67
N HIS A 735 -9.46 -25.53 -8.26
CA HIS A 735 -8.90 -26.75 -7.68
C HIS A 735 -8.03 -27.49 -8.71
N HIS A 736 -6.80 -27.03 -8.88
CA HIS A 736 -5.93 -27.44 -9.99
C HIS A 736 -4.60 -28.04 -9.52
N PHE A 737 -4.10 -29.00 -10.29
CA PHE A 737 -2.76 -29.56 -10.15
C PHE A 737 -1.86 -29.03 -11.27
N TYR A 738 -0.63 -28.67 -10.92
CA TYR A 738 0.39 -28.14 -11.82
C TYR A 738 1.67 -28.96 -11.74
N ASP A 739 2.11 -29.44 -12.90
CA ASP A 739 3.43 -30.03 -13.07
C ASP A 739 4.44 -28.89 -13.33
N VAL A 740 5.52 -28.86 -12.56
CA VAL A 740 6.58 -27.84 -12.64
C VAL A 740 7.96 -28.49 -12.48
N GLN A 741 9.01 -27.78 -12.91
CA GLN A 741 10.39 -28.28 -12.85
C GLN A 741 11.30 -27.29 -12.12
N PHE A 742 11.90 -27.71 -11.02
CA PHE A 742 12.92 -26.94 -10.30
C PHE A 742 14.27 -27.15 -10.96
N VAL A 743 15.02 -26.06 -11.15
CA VAL A 743 16.40 -26.08 -11.63
C VAL A 743 17.26 -25.32 -10.63
N PHE A 744 18.20 -26.02 -10.01
CA PHE A 744 19.15 -25.45 -9.06
C PHE A 744 20.37 -24.91 -9.82
N ASP A 745 20.94 -23.81 -9.35
CA ASP A 745 22.20 -23.28 -9.87
C ASP A 745 23.36 -23.73 -8.99
N GLU A 746 24.01 -24.83 -9.40
CA GLU A 746 25.19 -25.39 -8.74
C GLU A 746 26.33 -24.38 -8.54
N ASN A 747 26.45 -23.35 -9.40
CA ASN A 747 27.50 -22.33 -9.29
C ASN A 747 27.19 -21.25 -8.24
N SER A 748 25.94 -21.19 -7.77
CA SER A 748 25.50 -20.25 -6.73
C SER A 748 25.66 -20.79 -5.31
N ILE A 749 26.21 -22.02 -5.15
CA ILE A 749 26.40 -22.65 -3.85
C ILE A 749 27.44 -21.89 -3.04
N LYS A 750 27.06 -21.48 -1.82
CA LYS A 750 27.93 -20.84 -0.83
C LYS A 750 27.68 -21.48 0.53
N ALA A 751 28.73 -21.69 1.32
CA ALA A 751 28.57 -22.20 2.69
C ALA A 751 27.86 -21.18 3.59
N LEU A 752 26.98 -21.65 4.46
CA LEU A 752 26.40 -20.90 5.57
C LEU A 752 27.18 -21.26 6.85
N GLY A 753 27.48 -20.27 7.68
CA GLY A 753 28.28 -20.47 8.89
C GLY A 753 27.56 -21.39 9.89
N ASN A 754 28.17 -22.52 10.23
CA ASN A 754 27.65 -23.46 11.24
C ASN A 754 27.72 -22.86 12.66
N GLN A 755 26.69 -22.12 13.08
CA GLN A 755 26.43 -21.91 14.51
C GLN A 755 25.62 -23.08 15.07
N GLY A 756 26.32 -24.06 15.66
CA GLY A 756 25.70 -25.00 16.58
C GLY A 756 25.30 -24.25 17.86
N GLY A 757 24.03 -24.30 18.23
CA GLY A 757 23.50 -23.55 19.37
C GLY A 757 23.86 -24.16 20.73
N ASN A 758 23.63 -23.38 21.79
CA ASN A 758 23.49 -23.89 23.15
C ASN A 758 22.58 -22.96 23.96
N ASP A 759 21.96 -23.48 25.02
CA ASP A 759 20.85 -22.83 25.74
C ASP A 759 21.28 -21.94 26.93
N ASN A 760 20.26 -21.31 27.53
CA ASN A 760 20.13 -20.82 28.91
C ASN A 760 20.55 -19.38 29.30
N GLN A 761 19.51 -18.65 29.75
CA GLN A 761 19.43 -17.89 31.02
C GLN A 761 20.48 -16.82 31.35
N GLY A 762 20.02 -15.56 31.31
CA GLY A 762 19.71 -14.83 32.54
C GLY A 762 20.85 -14.12 33.28
N GLY A 763 20.76 -12.79 33.35
CA GLY A 763 21.62 -11.97 34.20
C GLY A 763 21.41 -10.48 33.96
N ASN A 764 20.87 -9.78 34.97
CA ASN A 764 21.24 -8.38 35.17
C ASN A 764 22.69 -8.36 35.68
N ASP A 765 23.43 -7.29 35.42
CA ASP A 765 23.83 -6.42 36.55
C ASP A 765 24.25 -5.03 36.07
N ASN A 766 24.11 -4.06 36.98
CA ASN A 766 24.33 -2.64 36.71
C ASN A 766 25.33 -2.05 37.70
N GLN A 767 26.53 -1.74 37.21
CA GLN A 767 27.61 -0.95 37.82
C GLN A 767 28.72 -0.82 36.76
N GLY A 768 29.48 0.27 36.66
CA GLY A 768 29.48 1.51 37.44
C GLY A 768 30.84 2.20 37.29
N GLY A 769 31.00 3.42 37.81
CA GLY A 769 32.31 4.11 37.85
C GLY A 769 32.47 5.22 36.81
N ASN A 770 32.25 6.45 37.26
CA ASN A 770 32.75 7.67 36.63
C ASN A 770 34.23 7.89 37.06
N ASP A 771 35.05 8.61 36.29
CA ASP A 771 35.87 9.75 36.79
C ASP A 771 37.03 10.22 35.87
N ASN A 772 37.36 11.50 36.04
CA ASN A 772 38.61 12.22 35.79
C ASN A 772 39.15 12.47 34.36
N GLN A 773 38.89 13.71 33.92
CA GLN A 773 39.88 14.80 33.80
C GLN A 773 41.30 14.49 33.30
N GLY A 774 41.71 15.22 32.25
CA GLY A 774 43.12 15.43 31.91
C GLY A 774 43.28 16.34 30.70
N GLY A 775 43.57 17.64 30.90
CA GLY A 775 43.79 18.59 29.81
C GLY A 775 45.11 19.33 29.93
N ASN A 776 45.71 19.71 28.80
CA ASN A 776 46.51 20.94 28.73
C ASN A 776 46.64 21.47 27.28
N ASN A 777 47.05 22.74 27.20
CA ASN A 777 47.21 23.55 25.99
C ASN A 777 48.38 23.10 25.09
N ASN A 778 48.32 23.49 23.81
CA ASN A 778 49.35 24.40 23.29
C ASN A 778 48.80 25.34 22.19
N GLN A 779 49.55 26.41 21.87
CA GLN A 779 49.15 27.51 20.99
C GLN A 779 49.89 27.54 19.65
N GLY A 780 49.29 28.22 18.65
CA GLY A 780 49.98 28.82 17.50
C GLY A 780 49.56 28.27 16.13
N GLY A 781 49.32 29.08 15.09
CA GLY A 781 49.18 30.55 15.08
C GLY A 781 49.57 31.20 13.75
N ASN A 782 48.62 31.89 13.09
CA ASN A 782 48.77 32.68 11.85
C ASN A 782 49.20 31.88 10.59
N ASN A 783 49.05 32.38 9.35
CA ASN A 783 48.57 33.69 8.90
C ASN A 783 47.70 33.61 7.62
N ASN A 784 47.21 34.76 7.13
CA ASN A 784 46.18 34.90 6.09
C ASN A 784 46.72 35.42 4.72
N GLN A 785 45.84 35.40 3.70
CA GLN A 785 45.84 36.12 2.42
C GLN A 785 46.55 35.51 1.18
N GLY A 786 45.85 35.62 0.03
CA GLY A 786 46.45 36.07 -1.23
C GLY A 786 46.09 35.29 -2.50
N GLY A 787 45.52 35.97 -3.50
CA GLY A 787 45.48 35.49 -4.90
C GLY A 787 44.09 35.34 -5.53
N ASN A 788 43.72 36.30 -6.38
CA ASN A 788 42.62 36.19 -7.35
C ASN A 788 43.06 36.88 -8.64
N ASP A 789 43.02 36.18 -9.77
CA ASP A 789 43.37 36.74 -11.08
C ASP A 789 42.52 36.11 -12.19
N ASN A 790 42.15 36.92 -13.17
CA ASN A 790 41.31 36.53 -14.30
C ASN A 790 41.69 37.33 -15.55
N GLN A 791 42.24 36.68 -16.57
CA GLN A 791 42.46 37.25 -17.90
C GLN A 791 42.12 36.22 -18.99
N GLY A 792 41.43 36.67 -20.03
CA GLY A 792 41.09 35.87 -21.20
C GLY A 792 41.98 36.17 -22.41
N GLY A 793 41.95 35.27 -23.40
CA GLY A 793 42.60 35.43 -24.70
C GLY A 793 41.73 34.82 -25.81
N ASN A 794 41.59 35.52 -26.93
CA ASN A 794 40.66 35.18 -28.02
C ASN A 794 41.42 34.71 -29.27
N ASN A 795 40.80 33.85 -30.09
CA ASN A 795 41.25 33.57 -31.46
C ASN A 795 40.07 33.12 -32.33
N ASN A 796 39.95 33.67 -33.54
CA ASN A 796 38.79 33.44 -34.41
C ASN A 796 39.17 33.50 -35.91
N GLN A 797 38.88 32.42 -36.63
CA GLN A 797 38.83 32.32 -38.10
C GLN A 797 37.76 31.25 -38.43
N GLY A 798 36.93 31.37 -39.47
CA GLY A 798 36.81 32.45 -40.45
C GLY A 798 36.19 31.93 -41.76
N GLY A 799 34.88 31.70 -41.79
CA GLY A 799 34.21 31.13 -42.97
C GLY A 799 32.70 31.41 -43.01
N ASN A 800 32.20 31.77 -44.19
CA ASN A 800 30.84 32.31 -44.38
C ASN A 800 29.72 31.37 -43.91
N ASN A 801 28.93 31.85 -42.95
CA ASN A 801 27.50 31.56 -42.92
C ASN A 801 26.75 32.83 -42.50
N LYS A 802 25.61 33.13 -43.14
CA LYS A 802 24.70 34.19 -42.67
C LYS A 802 24.32 33.83 -41.23
N PRO A 803 24.48 34.70 -40.23
CA PRO A 803 24.35 34.29 -38.84
C PRO A 803 22.95 33.72 -38.58
N LYS A 804 22.89 32.41 -38.30
CA LYS A 804 21.73 31.82 -37.61
C LYS A 804 21.65 32.62 -36.31
N VAL A 805 20.61 33.43 -36.15
CA VAL A 805 20.40 34.19 -34.91
C VAL A 805 20.33 33.14 -33.81
N ILE A 806 21.33 33.10 -32.94
CA ILE A 806 21.40 32.14 -31.84
C ILE A 806 20.44 32.68 -30.78
N VAL A 807 19.16 32.38 -30.98
CA VAL A 807 18.10 32.63 -30.02
C VAL A 807 18.38 31.72 -28.83
N ASP A 808 18.78 32.31 -27.70
CA ASP A 808 18.97 31.57 -26.44
C ASP A 808 17.60 31.02 -25.99
N PRO A 809 17.38 29.69 -25.98
CA PRO A 809 16.06 29.14 -25.68
C PRO A 809 15.67 29.26 -24.19
N LYS A 810 16.63 29.60 -23.32
CA LYS A 810 16.41 29.90 -21.90
C LYS A 810 16.16 31.39 -21.68
N ASN A 811 16.89 32.25 -22.40
CA ASN A 811 16.85 33.71 -22.27
C ASN A 811 16.17 34.40 -23.47
N LEU A 812 14.96 33.93 -23.82
CA LEU A 812 14.14 34.53 -24.87
C LEU A 812 13.72 35.96 -24.50
N VAL A 813 14.04 36.94 -25.35
CA VAL A 813 13.49 38.30 -25.26
C VAL A 813 12.11 38.37 -25.91
N ASP A 814 11.31 39.37 -25.53
CA ASP A 814 10.00 39.62 -26.13
C ASP A 814 10.08 39.77 -27.67
N GLY A 815 9.21 39.08 -28.40
CA GLY A 815 9.25 38.99 -29.86
C GLY A 815 8.47 37.81 -30.44
N GLU A 816 8.45 37.68 -31.78
CA GLU A 816 7.88 36.54 -32.50
C GLU A 816 8.98 35.66 -33.14
N TYR A 817 8.83 34.35 -32.98
CA TYR A 817 9.80 33.33 -33.33
C TYR A 817 9.13 32.15 -34.06
N ASP A 818 9.91 31.44 -34.87
CA ASP A 818 9.53 30.08 -35.32
C ASP A 818 9.98 29.07 -34.26
N ILE A 819 9.13 28.10 -33.92
CA ILE A 819 9.50 26.94 -33.09
C ILE A 819 9.03 25.62 -33.73
N PRO A 820 9.95 24.70 -34.07
CA PRO A 820 9.58 23.35 -34.49
C PRO A 820 8.99 22.57 -33.31
N PHE A 821 8.12 21.62 -33.59
CA PHE A 821 7.50 20.77 -32.59
C PHE A 821 7.11 19.41 -33.16
N LYS A 822 6.84 18.46 -32.27
CA LYS A 822 6.31 17.13 -32.58
C LYS A 822 5.07 16.89 -31.73
N VAL A 823 4.01 16.36 -32.34
CA VAL A 823 2.84 15.87 -31.59
C VAL A 823 2.98 14.37 -31.40
N LEU A 824 3.13 13.94 -30.16
CA LEU A 824 3.40 12.57 -29.74
C LEU A 824 2.14 11.88 -29.21
N LYS A 825 2.10 10.55 -29.25
CA LYS A 825 1.06 9.77 -28.57
C LYS A 825 1.26 9.88 -27.05
N ASP A 826 0.17 9.91 -26.28
CA ASP A 826 0.21 10.08 -24.81
C ASP A 826 1.28 9.21 -24.14
N LYS A 827 2.12 9.84 -23.30
CA LYS A 827 3.22 9.23 -22.52
C LYS A 827 4.25 8.42 -23.32
N THR A 828 4.34 8.57 -24.65
CA THR A 828 5.38 7.92 -25.48
C THR A 828 6.30 8.93 -26.17
N ASN A 829 7.27 8.43 -26.93
CA ASN A 829 8.10 9.21 -27.86
C ASN A 829 7.73 8.97 -29.34
N GLU A 830 6.62 8.25 -29.61
CA GLU A 830 6.13 8.01 -30.96
C GLU A 830 5.28 9.18 -31.46
N LEU A 831 5.38 9.53 -32.75
CA LEU A 831 4.52 10.51 -33.38
C LEU A 831 3.04 10.06 -33.33
N SER A 832 2.17 10.97 -32.89
CA SER A 832 0.73 10.83 -32.98
C SER A 832 0.26 11.11 -34.40
N LYS A 833 -0.83 10.46 -34.83
CA LYS A 833 -1.53 10.84 -36.07
C LYS A 833 -2.00 12.30 -36.05
N MET A 834 -2.15 12.92 -34.87
CA MET A 834 -2.44 14.35 -34.73
C MET A 834 -1.36 15.26 -35.35
N HIS A 835 -0.10 14.81 -35.43
CA HIS A 835 1.00 15.56 -36.05
C HIS A 835 0.76 15.82 -37.55
N ASP A 836 0.13 14.89 -38.26
CA ASP A 836 -0.22 15.08 -39.68
C ASP A 836 -1.24 16.23 -39.87
N TYR A 837 -2.06 16.48 -38.85
CA TYR A 837 -3.08 17.53 -38.78
C TYR A 837 -2.55 18.87 -38.21
N THR A 838 -1.24 19.03 -38.00
CA THR A 838 -0.62 20.30 -37.61
C THR A 838 0.39 20.80 -38.65
N VAL A 839 0.49 22.11 -38.88
CA VAL A 839 1.51 22.73 -39.76
C VAL A 839 2.76 23.05 -38.93
N HIS A 840 3.95 22.92 -39.53
CA HIS A 840 5.23 23.17 -38.84
C HIS A 840 6.09 24.19 -39.60
N PRO A 841 6.86 25.06 -38.92
CA PRO A 841 6.90 25.27 -37.47
C PRO A 841 5.60 25.89 -36.91
N ALA A 842 5.48 25.96 -35.59
CA ALA A 842 4.52 26.85 -34.93
C ALA A 842 5.16 28.24 -34.73
N LYS A 843 4.34 29.27 -34.54
CA LYS A 843 4.84 30.56 -34.04
C LYS A 843 4.90 30.52 -32.52
N LEU A 844 6.01 30.99 -31.96
CA LEU A 844 6.17 31.34 -30.56
C LEU A 844 6.15 32.86 -30.41
N ILE A 845 5.27 33.38 -29.56
CA ILE A 845 5.20 34.79 -29.16
C ILE A 845 5.69 34.88 -27.71
N VAL A 846 6.76 35.61 -27.47
CA VAL A 846 7.24 35.93 -26.12
C VAL A 846 6.81 37.38 -25.82
N LYS A 847 6.13 37.59 -24.69
CA LYS A 847 5.69 38.91 -24.24
C LYS A 847 5.58 38.99 -22.72
N ASP A 848 6.12 40.04 -22.12
CA ASP A 848 6.15 40.26 -20.67
C ASP A 848 6.70 39.02 -19.92
N GLY A 849 7.69 38.35 -20.52
CA GLY A 849 8.26 37.08 -20.04
C GLY A 849 7.36 35.83 -20.19
N LYS A 850 6.11 35.98 -20.65
CA LYS A 850 5.20 34.86 -20.94
C LYS A 850 5.39 34.36 -22.37
N LYS A 851 5.09 33.09 -22.58
CA LYS A 851 5.29 32.38 -23.87
C LYS A 851 3.94 31.87 -24.36
N TYR A 852 3.57 32.25 -25.58
CA TYR A 852 2.34 31.83 -26.24
C TYR A 852 2.68 31.13 -27.55
N ILE A 853 2.03 30.01 -27.83
CA ILE A 853 2.19 29.26 -29.07
C ILE A 853 0.96 29.49 -29.94
N GLU A 854 1.17 29.91 -31.18
CA GLU A 854 0.18 29.91 -32.26
C GLU A 854 0.46 28.74 -33.20
N MET A 855 -0.48 27.78 -33.25
CA MET A 855 -0.36 26.55 -34.04
C MET A 855 -1.52 26.42 -35.02
N THR A 856 -1.21 26.13 -36.29
CA THR A 856 -2.22 25.92 -37.33
C THR A 856 -2.67 24.46 -37.38
N LEU A 857 -3.97 24.24 -37.16
CA LEU A 857 -4.65 22.95 -37.29
C LEU A 857 -5.20 22.80 -38.72
N LYS A 858 -4.99 21.63 -39.33
CA LYS A 858 -5.58 21.16 -40.59
C LYS A 858 -6.82 20.30 -40.30
N ASN A 859 -7.77 20.29 -41.23
CA ASN A 859 -9.10 19.68 -41.09
C ASN A 859 -9.86 20.26 -39.88
N SER A 860 -9.93 21.60 -39.78
CA SER A 860 -10.61 22.36 -38.71
C SER A 860 -11.99 21.77 -38.37
N ALA A 861 -12.79 21.45 -39.39
CA ALA A 861 -14.15 20.93 -39.24
C ALA A 861 -14.24 19.57 -38.51
N TRP A 862 -13.20 18.73 -38.57
CA TRP A 862 -13.16 17.45 -37.83
C TRP A 862 -12.69 17.63 -36.40
N ILE A 863 -11.78 18.59 -36.16
CA ILE A 863 -11.23 18.85 -34.83
C ILE A 863 -12.17 19.79 -34.08
N THR A 864 -13.17 19.25 -33.39
CA THR A 864 -14.21 20.06 -32.72
C THR A 864 -13.77 20.63 -31.37
N LYS A 865 -12.74 20.05 -30.73
CA LYS A 865 -12.04 20.65 -29.59
C LYS A 865 -10.54 20.43 -29.70
N PHE A 866 -9.78 21.44 -29.28
CA PHE A 866 -8.35 21.33 -29.05
C PHE A 866 -8.02 22.04 -27.73
N GLN A 867 -7.50 21.29 -26.77
CA GLN A 867 -7.26 21.73 -25.40
C GLN A 867 -5.80 21.52 -25.02
N THR A 868 -5.25 22.41 -24.22
CA THR A 868 -3.89 22.31 -23.68
C THR A 868 -3.90 22.41 -22.17
N GLU A 869 -3.02 21.67 -21.50
CA GLU A 869 -2.90 21.69 -20.05
C GLU A 869 -2.20 22.97 -19.57
N LYS A 870 -2.81 23.66 -18.61
CA LYS A 870 -2.19 24.73 -17.84
C LYS A 870 -2.51 24.50 -16.37
N ASN A 871 -1.46 24.41 -15.54
CA ASN A 871 -1.56 24.18 -14.09
C ASN A 871 -2.42 22.95 -13.72
N GLY A 872 -2.28 21.84 -14.46
CA GLY A 872 -3.05 20.59 -14.25
C GLY A 872 -4.50 20.62 -14.74
N LEU A 873 -4.94 21.69 -15.41
CA LEU A 873 -6.28 21.83 -15.97
C LEU A 873 -6.23 21.98 -17.50
N PHE A 874 -7.12 21.31 -18.21
CA PHE A 874 -7.23 21.41 -19.67
C PHE A 874 -8.15 22.57 -20.05
N ALA A 875 -7.62 23.57 -20.75
CA ALA A 875 -8.37 24.69 -21.30
C ALA A 875 -8.50 24.57 -22.82
N ASP A 876 -9.66 24.91 -23.39
CA ASP A 876 -9.84 25.05 -24.84
C ASP A 876 -8.91 26.17 -25.36
N ALA A 877 -8.10 25.86 -26.38
CA ALA A 877 -7.16 26.81 -26.97
C ALA A 877 -7.92 27.93 -27.70
N LYS A 878 -7.44 29.17 -27.54
CA LYS A 878 -8.09 30.38 -28.07
C LYS A 878 -8.01 30.39 -29.60
N LEU A 879 -9.15 30.54 -30.28
CA LEU A 879 -9.18 30.77 -31.72
C LEU A 879 -8.54 32.13 -32.05
N VAL A 880 -7.60 32.15 -33.00
CA VAL A 880 -7.00 33.39 -33.55
C VAL A 880 -7.59 33.72 -34.90
N SER A 881 -7.66 32.73 -35.80
CA SER A 881 -8.21 32.86 -37.15
C SER A 881 -8.67 31.50 -37.68
N GLU A 882 -9.59 31.50 -38.64
CA GLU A 882 -10.07 30.30 -39.34
C GLU A 882 -10.19 30.58 -40.84
N ASP A 883 -9.68 29.67 -41.67
CA ASP A 883 -9.93 29.62 -43.11
C ASP A 883 -10.79 28.39 -43.42
N LYS A 884 -12.07 28.65 -43.73
CA LYS A 884 -13.07 27.62 -44.06
C LYS A 884 -12.90 27.02 -45.45
N ASN A 885 -12.20 27.72 -46.36
CA ASN A 885 -11.91 27.24 -47.71
C ASN A 885 -10.72 26.27 -47.69
N ALA A 886 -9.66 26.61 -46.95
CA ALA A 886 -8.54 25.72 -46.69
C ALA A 886 -8.86 24.63 -45.65
N ASN A 887 -9.97 24.75 -44.92
CA ASN A 887 -10.34 23.91 -43.77
C ASN A 887 -9.22 23.88 -42.69
N THR A 888 -8.67 25.06 -42.37
CA THR A 888 -7.62 25.24 -41.35
C THR A 888 -8.00 26.31 -40.33
N ARG A 889 -7.37 26.29 -39.15
CA ARG A 889 -7.48 27.37 -38.17
C ARG A 889 -6.21 27.54 -37.34
N VAL A 890 -5.93 28.76 -36.88
CA VAL A 890 -4.84 29.05 -35.94
C VAL A 890 -5.41 29.10 -34.52
N VAL A 891 -4.82 28.33 -33.62
CA VAL A 891 -5.15 28.32 -32.19
C VAL A 891 -3.97 28.79 -31.35
N GLN A 892 -4.25 29.57 -30.30
CA GLN A 892 -3.29 30.18 -29.38
C GLN A 892 -3.44 29.63 -27.97
N PHE A 893 -2.33 29.27 -27.33
CA PHE A 893 -2.29 28.81 -25.94
C PHE A 893 -1.01 29.27 -25.24
N GLU A 894 -1.04 29.38 -23.91
CA GLU A 894 0.10 29.79 -23.08
C GLU A 894 0.90 28.56 -22.64
N VAL A 895 2.23 28.64 -22.65
CA VAL A 895 3.12 27.52 -22.33
C VAL A 895 4.14 27.95 -21.28
N SER A 896 4.01 27.42 -20.06
CA SER A 896 4.88 27.80 -18.93
C SER A 896 6.34 27.43 -19.17
N ASP A 897 6.58 26.22 -19.70
CA ASP A 897 7.89 25.70 -20.05
C ASP A 897 7.86 25.05 -21.45
N LEU A 898 8.84 25.41 -22.28
CA LEU A 898 9.02 24.88 -23.64
C LEU A 898 9.93 23.64 -23.67
N PHE A 899 10.71 23.39 -22.61
CA PHE A 899 11.58 22.22 -22.52
C PHE A 899 10.80 20.97 -22.08
N ALA A 900 9.76 21.13 -21.26
CA ALA A 900 8.78 20.09 -20.94
C ALA A 900 7.90 19.72 -22.15
N LYS A 901 7.36 18.49 -22.14
CA LYS A 901 6.24 18.10 -23.00
C LYS A 901 4.95 18.71 -22.47
N LEU A 902 4.22 19.43 -23.32
CA LEU A 902 2.90 19.98 -23.00
C LEU A 902 1.82 18.93 -23.28
N ASN A 903 1.03 18.55 -22.26
CA ASN A 903 -0.12 17.67 -22.46
C ASN A 903 -1.25 18.43 -23.17
N ALA A 904 -1.90 17.78 -24.13
CA ALA A 904 -3.01 18.33 -24.90
C ALA A 904 -4.08 17.27 -25.15
N LYS A 905 -5.32 17.71 -25.36
CA LYS A 905 -6.46 16.84 -25.70
C LYS A 905 -7.12 17.33 -26.98
N VAL A 906 -7.35 16.42 -27.91
CA VAL A 906 -8.04 16.72 -29.16
C VAL A 906 -9.31 15.90 -29.25
N LYS A 907 -10.45 16.55 -29.53
CA LYS A 907 -11.68 15.86 -29.92
C LYS A 907 -11.77 15.85 -31.44
N VAL A 908 -11.97 14.67 -32.00
CA VAL A 908 -12.21 14.45 -33.43
C VAL A 908 -13.62 13.92 -33.59
N ASP A 909 -14.47 14.68 -34.28
CA ASP A 909 -15.81 14.29 -34.70
C ASP A 909 -15.88 14.20 -36.22
N ILE A 910 -16.32 13.08 -36.77
CA ILE A 910 -16.61 12.90 -38.21
C ILE A 910 -17.99 12.26 -38.33
N ASN A 911 -18.99 13.11 -38.54
CA ASN A 911 -20.41 12.75 -38.50
C ASN A 911 -20.77 11.71 -39.57
N GLU A 912 -20.15 11.81 -40.74
CA GLU A 912 -20.35 10.93 -41.90
C GLU A 912 -19.97 9.46 -41.62
N MET A 913 -19.17 9.23 -40.58
CA MET A 913 -18.75 7.90 -40.12
C MET A 913 -19.14 7.60 -38.66
N ASN A 914 -19.97 8.45 -38.03
CA ASN A 914 -20.35 8.37 -36.61
C ASN A 914 -19.13 8.23 -35.67
N TYR A 915 -18.03 8.93 -35.99
CA TYR A 915 -16.75 8.81 -35.31
C TYR A 915 -16.59 9.95 -34.31
N HIS A 916 -16.59 9.66 -33.01
CA HIS A 916 -16.68 10.66 -31.94
C HIS A 916 -15.72 10.36 -30.79
N HIS A 917 -14.46 10.79 -30.91
CA HIS A 917 -13.39 10.38 -30.00
C HIS A 917 -12.56 11.54 -29.46
N PHE A 918 -12.13 11.41 -28.21
CA PHE A 918 -11.07 12.22 -27.61
C PHE A 918 -9.75 11.46 -27.63
N TYR A 919 -8.65 12.17 -27.88
CA TYR A 919 -7.28 11.66 -27.80
C TYR A 919 -6.45 12.55 -26.88
N ASP A 920 -5.80 11.92 -25.90
CA ASP A 920 -4.71 12.50 -25.14
C ASP A 920 -3.43 12.45 -26.02
N VAL A 921 -2.71 13.57 -26.13
CA VAL A 921 -1.47 13.72 -26.92
C VAL A 921 -0.48 14.63 -26.19
N GLN A 922 0.81 14.55 -26.55
CA GLN A 922 1.84 15.41 -25.97
C GLN A 922 2.54 16.24 -27.05
N ILE A 923 2.60 17.56 -26.89
CA ILE A 923 3.37 18.45 -27.77
C ILE A 923 4.77 18.60 -27.18
N GLN A 924 5.80 18.22 -27.94
CA GLN A 924 7.19 18.47 -27.60
C GLN A 924 7.75 19.54 -28.53
N PHE A 925 8.19 20.68 -27.99
CA PHE A 925 8.85 21.73 -28.75
C PHE A 925 10.35 21.41 -28.90
N ASP A 926 10.94 21.78 -30.03
CA ASP A 926 12.39 21.71 -30.24
C ASP A 926 13.03 23.06 -29.92
N THR A 927 13.31 23.26 -28.63
CA THR A 927 13.92 24.49 -28.13
C THR A 927 15.30 24.75 -28.72
N ASN A 928 16.04 23.73 -29.15
CA ASN A 928 17.37 23.89 -29.78
C ASN A 928 17.29 24.49 -31.19
N ASN A 929 16.11 24.51 -31.79
CA ASN A 929 15.86 25.03 -33.13
C ASN A 929 14.80 26.14 -33.15
N ILE A 930 14.72 26.97 -32.11
CA ILE A 930 14.00 28.24 -32.19
C ILE A 930 14.73 29.16 -33.19
N GLY A 931 13.97 29.83 -34.07
CA GLY A 931 14.47 30.77 -35.06
C GLY A 931 13.68 32.09 -35.04
N ALA A 932 14.17 33.11 -35.74
CA ALA A 932 13.36 34.31 -35.99
C ALA A 932 12.18 33.96 -36.91
N LEU A 933 11.03 34.63 -36.76
CA LEU A 933 9.81 34.34 -37.52
C LEU A 933 10.06 34.27 -39.05
N GLY A 934 9.63 33.19 -39.69
CA GLY A 934 9.79 32.94 -41.13
C GLY A 934 11.21 32.54 -41.58
N THR A 935 12.09 32.13 -40.67
CA THR A 935 13.43 31.60 -41.00
C THR A 935 13.51 30.08 -41.06
N ILE A 936 12.53 29.38 -40.49
CA ILE A 936 12.40 27.92 -40.52
C ILE A 936 11.33 27.53 -41.54
N LYS A 937 11.63 26.56 -42.41
CA LYS A 937 10.71 26.03 -43.43
C LYS A 937 10.27 24.62 -43.06
N GLU A 938 9.06 24.23 -43.48
CA GLU A 938 8.52 22.89 -43.27
C GLU A 938 9.37 21.84 -44.02
N ASP A 939 9.77 20.77 -43.34
CA ASP A 939 10.54 19.67 -43.93
C ASP A 939 9.69 18.90 -44.95
N PRO A 940 10.15 18.70 -46.20
CA PRO A 940 9.39 17.96 -47.21
C PRO A 940 9.28 16.48 -46.83
N LYS A 941 8.05 15.98 -46.75
CA LYS A 941 7.72 14.61 -46.35
C LYS A 941 8.47 13.56 -47.18
N LYS A 942 9.11 12.60 -46.52
CA LYS A 942 9.52 11.32 -47.14
C LYS A 942 8.34 10.35 -47.17
N ASP A 943 7.82 10.07 -48.36
CA ASP A 943 6.91 8.93 -48.56
C ASP A 943 7.69 7.60 -48.46
N PRO A 944 7.17 6.58 -47.76
CA PRO A 944 7.83 5.29 -47.61
C PRO A 944 7.63 4.40 -48.86
N LYS A 945 8.16 4.82 -50.01
CA LYS A 945 8.29 4.00 -51.23
C LYS A 945 9.31 4.58 -52.23
N ASN A 946 10.45 3.88 -52.33
CA ASN A 946 11.42 3.81 -53.46
C ASN A 946 12.86 4.09 -53.02
N ASP A 947 13.59 3.03 -52.64
CA ASP A 947 15.05 3.02 -52.62
C ASP A 947 15.58 2.52 -53.97
N SER A 948 16.10 3.43 -54.79
CA SER A 948 16.99 3.07 -55.90
C SER A 948 17.88 4.24 -56.32
N ASN A 949 19.10 4.21 -55.78
CA ASN A 949 20.35 4.81 -56.29
C ASN A 949 20.49 6.35 -56.48
N ASN A 950 21.62 6.82 -55.93
CA ASN A 950 22.34 8.09 -56.13
C ASN A 950 22.70 8.36 -57.63
N PRO A 951 23.19 9.56 -58.07
CA PRO A 951 23.47 10.80 -57.31
C PRO A 951 23.23 12.19 -58.01
N VAL A 952 23.17 13.25 -57.18
CA VAL A 952 23.84 14.59 -57.38
C VAL A 952 23.30 15.66 -58.38
N ILE A 953 23.67 16.93 -58.08
CA ILE A 953 23.48 18.26 -58.75
C ILE A 953 22.20 19.07 -58.44
N THR A 954 22.39 20.29 -57.92
CA THR A 954 21.44 21.43 -57.86
C THR A 954 21.96 22.62 -58.68
N PRO A 955 21.08 23.47 -59.24
CA PRO A 955 20.75 24.80 -58.65
C PRO A 955 19.22 25.07 -58.62
N GLN A 956 18.62 25.94 -57.78
CA GLN A 956 18.65 27.42 -57.71
C GLN A 956 18.29 28.12 -59.05
N VAL A 957 17.40 29.13 -59.15
CA VAL A 957 16.58 29.95 -58.19
C VAL A 957 15.17 30.21 -58.83
N ASP A 958 14.19 31.04 -58.42
CA ASP A 958 14.02 32.10 -57.39
C ASP A 958 12.51 32.21 -56.94
N ASN A 959 12.06 33.38 -56.47
CA ASN A 959 10.72 33.74 -56.00
C ASN A 959 9.87 34.51 -57.06
N VAL A 960 8.53 34.50 -56.93
CA VAL A 960 7.64 35.70 -56.92
C VAL A 960 6.15 35.35 -56.64
N ILE A 961 5.71 35.65 -55.40
CA ILE A 961 4.57 36.49 -54.98
C ILE A 961 3.23 36.54 -55.80
N LYS A 962 2.12 36.14 -55.14
CA LYS A 962 0.69 36.62 -55.15
C LYS A 962 -0.43 36.14 -56.13
N VAL A 963 -1.50 35.59 -55.50
CA VAL A 963 -2.94 36.04 -55.47
C VAL A 963 -4.02 35.62 -56.50
N GLU A 964 -5.08 35.01 -55.95
CA GLU A 964 -6.54 34.97 -56.27
C GLU A 964 -7.16 34.21 -57.49
N ASN A 965 -8.42 33.78 -57.25
CA ASN A 965 -9.41 33.04 -58.07
C ASN A 965 -9.92 33.85 -59.28
N PRO A 966 -10.62 33.30 -60.33
CA PRO A 966 -11.71 32.27 -60.30
C PRO A 966 -11.62 31.23 -61.47
N ASP A 967 -12.63 30.49 -61.99
CA ASP A 967 -14.11 30.52 -61.92
C ASP A 967 -14.77 29.12 -62.22
N PHE A 968 -16.07 29.09 -62.58
CA PHE A 968 -16.90 27.93 -62.94
C PHE A 968 -16.72 27.45 -64.40
N ASN A 969 -17.18 26.23 -64.76
CA ASN A 969 -18.48 26.01 -65.47
C ASN A 969 -18.75 24.52 -65.83
N ARG A 970 -19.94 24.28 -66.41
CA ARG A 970 -20.73 23.04 -66.56
C ARG A 970 -20.46 22.16 -67.79
N ASN A 971 -20.91 20.92 -67.66
CA ASN A 971 -21.57 20.02 -68.64
C ASN A 971 -20.99 19.81 -70.06
N ALA A 972 -20.78 18.52 -70.39
CA ALA A 972 -21.05 17.97 -71.72
C ALA A 972 -21.53 16.51 -71.61
N ASP A 973 -22.55 16.12 -72.37
CA ASP A 973 -23.15 14.78 -72.39
C ASP A 973 -22.72 13.95 -73.63
N ASP A 974 -22.97 12.63 -73.53
CA ASP A 974 -23.54 11.76 -74.59
C ASP A 974 -22.67 10.77 -75.42
N LYS A 975 -23.35 9.69 -75.86
CA LYS A 975 -23.08 8.74 -76.99
C LYS A 975 -22.05 7.59 -76.90
N LYS A 976 -22.47 6.53 -76.19
CA LYS A 976 -22.73 5.14 -76.68
C LYS A 976 -22.10 4.63 -78.00
N LYS A 977 -21.50 3.42 -77.94
CA LYS A 977 -21.82 2.13 -78.65
C LYS A 977 -20.77 1.05 -78.24
N LYS A 978 -21.05 -0.26 -77.99
CA LYS A 978 -21.71 -1.37 -78.76
C LYS A 978 -20.96 -1.70 -80.07
N GLU A 979 -20.63 -2.94 -80.46
CA GLU A 979 -20.74 -4.33 -79.93
C GLU A 979 -19.89 -5.27 -80.87
N ASP A 980 -19.63 -6.59 -80.71
CA ASP A 980 -20.10 -7.69 -79.84
C ASP A 980 -19.09 -8.91 -79.81
N GLN A 981 -19.38 -9.95 -79.00
CA GLN A 981 -19.14 -11.43 -79.07
C GLN A 981 -18.16 -12.11 -80.10
N LYS A 982 -17.60 -13.34 -79.91
CA LYS A 982 -18.03 -14.53 -79.10
C LYS A 982 -16.95 -15.64 -78.90
N ASN A 983 -17.25 -16.59 -77.99
CA ASN A 983 -16.82 -18.02 -77.87
C ASN A 983 -15.80 -18.43 -76.76
N ASP A 984 -16.08 -19.62 -76.20
CA ASP A 984 -15.50 -20.37 -75.04
C ASP A 984 -15.54 -21.90 -75.47
N PRO A 985 -15.01 -22.97 -74.79
CA PRO A 985 -14.66 -23.10 -73.36
C PRO A 985 -13.50 -24.04 -72.91
N LYS A 986 -13.24 -24.07 -71.57
CA LYS A 986 -12.60 -25.15 -70.75
C LYS A 986 -11.07 -25.41 -70.92
N LYS A 987 -10.28 -25.78 -69.88
CA LYS A 987 -10.45 -25.83 -68.40
C LYS A 987 -9.07 -26.01 -67.69
N GLU A 988 -9.04 -25.81 -66.36
CA GLU A 988 -7.91 -26.03 -65.41
C GLU A 988 -6.76 -25.01 -65.48
N LYS A 989 -6.05 -24.66 -64.39
CA LYS A 989 -6.18 -25.01 -62.94
C LYS A 989 -5.71 -23.81 -62.11
N ASN A 990 -6.27 -23.60 -60.92
CA ASN A 990 -5.79 -22.56 -59.99
C ASN A 990 -5.95 -23.03 -58.52
N SER A 991 -5.09 -22.55 -57.61
CA SER A 991 -4.88 -23.19 -56.30
C SER A 991 -5.61 -22.51 -55.13
N LYS A 992 -5.98 -23.35 -54.15
CA LYS A 992 -6.59 -23.04 -52.84
C LYS A 992 -5.62 -22.23 -51.94
N THR A 993 -6.06 -21.57 -50.85
CA THR A 993 -7.21 -21.87 -49.98
C THR A 993 -8.12 -20.68 -49.66
N ALA A 994 -9.42 -20.97 -49.64
CA ALA A 994 -10.46 -20.26 -48.89
C ALA A 994 -11.38 -21.33 -48.29
N ASP A 995 -12.02 -21.03 -47.15
CA ASP A 995 -13.20 -21.75 -46.69
C ASP A 995 -14.14 -20.80 -45.96
N THR A 996 -15.40 -20.73 -46.41
CA THR A 996 -16.43 -19.80 -45.94
C THR A 996 -17.78 -20.54 -45.92
N ALA A 997 -17.86 -21.66 -45.19
CA ALA A 997 -18.88 -22.68 -45.44
C ALA A 997 -19.42 -23.43 -44.20
N GLN A 998 -19.75 -22.76 -43.08
CA GLN A 998 -20.45 -23.44 -41.97
C GLN A 998 -21.33 -22.54 -41.07
N LEU A 999 -22.25 -21.75 -41.65
CA LEU A 999 -23.31 -21.05 -40.88
C LEU A 999 -24.72 -21.52 -41.22
N GLY A 1000 -25.07 -21.64 -42.51
CA GLY A 1000 -26.40 -22.12 -42.93
C GLY A 1000 -26.74 -23.54 -42.46
N LEU A 1001 -25.76 -24.44 -42.47
CA LEU A 1001 -25.96 -25.85 -42.08
C LEU A 1001 -26.33 -26.01 -40.59
N TYR A 1002 -25.68 -25.25 -39.70
CA TYR A 1002 -26.01 -25.29 -38.27
C TYR A 1002 -27.38 -24.67 -37.96
N MET A 1003 -27.78 -23.60 -38.66
CA MET A 1003 -29.15 -23.06 -38.52
C MET A 1003 -30.24 -24.08 -38.90
N VAL A 1004 -30.04 -24.85 -39.98
CA VAL A 1004 -30.98 -25.91 -40.38
C VAL A 1004 -31.02 -27.06 -39.37
N LEU A 1005 -29.88 -27.46 -38.81
CA LEU A 1005 -29.81 -28.48 -37.74
C LEU A 1005 -30.44 -28.01 -36.42
N LEU A 1006 -30.29 -26.73 -36.07
CA LEU A 1006 -30.88 -26.13 -34.87
C LEU A 1006 -32.41 -26.11 -34.97
N LEU A 1007 -32.97 -25.67 -36.11
CA LEU A 1007 -34.41 -25.66 -36.34
C LEU A 1007 -35.01 -27.07 -36.47
N GLY A 1008 -34.30 -28.00 -37.12
CA GLY A 1008 -34.74 -29.39 -37.26
C GLY A 1008 -34.79 -30.16 -35.93
N SER A 1009 -33.83 -29.94 -35.04
CA SER A 1009 -33.81 -30.55 -33.71
C SER A 1009 -34.91 -30.00 -32.78
N LEU A 1010 -35.21 -28.70 -32.88
CA LEU A 1010 -36.33 -28.07 -32.16
C LEU A 1010 -37.69 -28.67 -32.54
N ALA A 1011 -37.92 -28.94 -33.83
CA ALA A 1011 -39.15 -29.57 -34.32
C ALA A 1011 -39.34 -31.01 -33.79
N LEU A 1012 -38.26 -31.78 -33.63
CA LEU A 1012 -38.30 -33.12 -33.04
C LEU A 1012 -38.59 -33.09 -31.53
N LEU A 1013 -38.04 -32.12 -30.79
CA LEU A 1013 -38.37 -31.91 -29.38
C LEU A 1013 -39.84 -31.58 -29.16
N VAL A 1014 -40.40 -30.62 -29.92
CA VAL A 1014 -41.82 -30.25 -29.85
C VAL A 1014 -42.73 -31.44 -30.19
N ARG A 1015 -42.33 -32.29 -31.15
CA ARG A 1015 -43.09 -33.51 -31.49
C ARG A 1015 -43.03 -34.57 -30.39
N LYS A 1016 -41.91 -34.71 -29.68
CA LYS A 1016 -41.78 -35.64 -28.54
C LYS A 1016 -42.59 -35.16 -27.32
N TYR A 1017 -42.62 -33.86 -27.06
CA TYR A 1017 -43.35 -33.25 -25.94
C TYR A 1017 -44.89 -33.29 -26.07
N ARG A 1018 -45.42 -33.54 -27.27
CA ARG A 1018 -46.87 -33.74 -27.51
C ARG A 1018 -47.32 -35.21 -27.60
N ALA A 1019 -46.43 -36.17 -27.43
CA ALA A 1019 -46.71 -37.61 -27.57
C ALA A 1019 -46.57 -38.43 -26.28
N GLY A 1020 -46.23 -37.80 -25.15
CA GLY A 1020 -46.11 -38.44 -23.83
C GLY A 1020 -47.32 -38.19 -22.93
N ARG A 1021 -48.47 -38.81 -23.23
CA ARG A 1021 -49.64 -38.80 -22.35
C ARG A 1021 -50.45 -40.09 -22.42
N LEU A 1022 -49.92 -41.12 -21.76
CA LEU A 1022 -50.63 -42.26 -21.19
C LEU A 1022 -49.84 -42.73 -19.96
#